data_AF-A0A7C2BS12-F1
#
_entry.id   AF-A0A7C2BS12-F1
#
_cell.length_a   1.000
_cell.length_b   1.000
_cell.length_c   1.000
_cell.angle_alpha   90.00
_cell.angle_beta   90.00
_cell.angle_gamma   90.00
#
_symmetry.space_group_name_H-M   'P 1'
#
loop_
_entity.id
_entity.type
_entity.pdbx_description
1 polymer ?
#
loop_
_entity_poly.entity_id
_entity_poly.type
_entity_poly.pdbx_seq_one_letter_code
_entity_poly.pdbx_strand_id
1 'polypeptide(L)'
;MKRNVLFFLSIFVFSIQVNATSKWDNVSDYTYMWWKDGWRNSADVFNIQTSSYGLSFDYDDFQINNFGPLAERYSEQEALGQDNDVISELPAVSIECSVKSDDVKYKVVSADPDARNCMLIESGKFFQRRWFEVLNFETGAPAGKGYFQVAAWPDRISFILFFTPDSTLTDAGLEFTVDFDDQYSEFVEFASAKGFAKSSDDSGYVIMAESLGQISCDTTAKSCTVNYDIASWAEGVEKTAGVIVYPLRENCSGRVSEILLSELSPPSVSAEQLWPVSSQLTTSYDKNLGFRKIDLRNDNCPGRTNIDNDRIERVKFTITNNYDFAYPARLCFSKLGVCGITGISAILCDTDNEPLGIPVQLSKDWHNSSSGTRFDVQSWFRGMSIVTVPANSSVELVYTSVNGFWGQAPAASHAQLCLVGWGGNQLWDQASLGSWGESITYDPDINLGRSMVDDVRPMMVWNMNKDTPEKWWWTNNVGGCDFLTVFDSNGSKFYNSNMKSMYSAYCPNITDVTYAGTAANDNIKLSCRTRLLRTDDYIRAVYDLRYDVVGAVTVDANPSGNNNRIAFFQLGSDGYNNHNFEMMARGDENGLVEEWAPVKGGLSYSRTSIAGTGSVNWFSLHQANSKDTSAYGAWANRGLVVREYEGRLGGVVQSTPYFSVYGTNNGGVPSANVELSLPSGVTELKPGDYVEAQVVYVIVPQYAADYYGPNANLSAALLSYEDGWEMIHREATSNDIEVNVISGELVSRYPTVIKACGGAEFDLSGGLGFVPVTITNLPDYKGFTLQRKVDGSWTDVDQSVNGNDFWQCDYDGQSETFKLSFNVDLDTDGDERLVSQWRLTGVNLPVFENDINCDNSVDMGDLFVITDNWLERPSLQGVLSAHWSFDEGMGATAGDNSAFENDVDTTGVAWVEGYDDSCVYFDGTNAIGVPISIFDNISEQVTISLWQNGDVIDITNEHSIAFYATGTDLSRIFLVHLPWQNGAVHFVAGQDATGYDTLSKAANSTDYHGQWNHWTFSKNTTTGSMKIYLNGSLFHETLGNTRPIQGIESFTIGAYGVGGGGGL
;
A
#
# COMPACT_ATOMS: atom_id res chain seq x y z
N MET A 1 -34.15 27.25 25.19
CA MET A 1 -33.47 25.95 25.02
C MET A 1 -32.58 26.10 23.80
N LYS A 2 -31.29 25.76 23.95
CA LYS A 2 -30.16 26.23 23.13
C LYS A 2 -30.22 25.70 21.69
N ARG A 3 -29.99 26.57 20.71
CA ARG A 3 -29.31 26.23 19.45
C ARG A 3 -28.35 27.37 19.11
N ASN A 4 -27.06 27.08 19.26
CA ASN A 4 -25.96 27.98 18.98
C ASN A 4 -25.74 28.02 17.47
N VAL A 5 -25.56 29.23 16.94
CA VAL A 5 -25.07 29.52 15.59
C VAL A 5 -23.54 29.45 15.64
N LEU A 6 -22.90 28.69 14.76
CA LEU A 6 -21.46 28.71 14.52
C LEU A 6 -21.19 29.50 13.22
N PHE A 7 -20.21 30.41 13.27
CA PHE A 7 -19.67 31.18 12.13
C PHE A 7 -18.29 30.61 11.79
N PHE A 8 -17.94 30.44 10.51
CA PHE A 8 -16.54 30.48 10.07
C PHE A 8 -16.37 31.15 8.70
N LEU A 9 -15.26 31.88 8.61
CA LEU A 9 -14.73 32.69 7.52
C LEU A 9 -13.54 31.90 6.94
N SER A 10 -13.51 31.67 5.63
CA SER A 10 -12.31 31.18 4.94
C SER A 10 -12.05 32.01 3.68
N ILE A 11 -10.89 32.66 3.66
CA ILE A 11 -10.35 33.39 2.52
C ILE A 11 -9.73 32.35 1.58
N PHE A 12 -10.25 32.19 0.36
CA PHE A 12 -9.57 31.44 -0.69
C PHE A 12 -8.95 32.38 -1.71
N VAL A 13 -7.61 32.39 -1.73
CA VAL A 13 -6.81 32.81 -2.87
C VAL A 13 -6.77 31.60 -3.79
N PHE A 14 -7.50 31.63 -4.92
CA PHE A 14 -7.30 30.64 -5.97
C PHE A 14 -5.94 30.88 -6.62
N SER A 15 -4.90 30.19 -6.14
CA SER A 15 -3.74 29.88 -6.97
C SER A 15 -4.06 28.59 -7.72
N ILE A 16 -3.99 28.65 -9.06
CA ILE A 16 -3.86 27.45 -9.88
C ILE A 16 -2.61 26.71 -9.38
N GLN A 17 -2.79 25.64 -8.58
CA GLN A 17 -1.70 24.77 -8.19
C GLN A 17 -1.38 23.91 -9.40
N VAL A 18 -0.28 24.25 -10.08
CA VAL A 18 0.51 23.23 -10.77
C VAL A 18 0.95 22.27 -9.65
N ASN A 19 0.54 21.00 -9.69
CA ASN A 19 0.97 20.01 -8.69
C ASN A 19 2.51 20.03 -8.62
N ALA A 20 3.04 20.55 -7.51
CA ALA A 20 4.47 20.59 -7.31
C ALA A 20 4.95 19.16 -7.07
N THR A 21 5.96 18.71 -7.82
CA THR A 21 6.63 17.42 -7.62
C THR A 21 6.93 17.21 -6.14
N SER A 22 6.40 16.13 -5.56
CA SER A 22 6.64 15.77 -4.17
C SER A 22 7.78 14.75 -4.11
N LYS A 23 8.39 14.56 -2.93
CA LYS A 23 9.41 13.52 -2.72
C LYS A 23 8.85 12.10 -2.68
N TRP A 24 7.52 11.95 -2.66
CA TRP A 24 6.81 10.68 -2.60
C TRP A 24 6.29 10.20 -3.95
N ASP A 25 6.48 10.96 -5.05
CA ASP A 25 5.88 10.66 -6.36
C ASP A 25 6.23 9.25 -6.87
N ASN A 26 7.42 8.73 -6.51
CA ASN A 26 7.87 7.38 -6.87
C ASN A 26 7.52 6.28 -5.86
N VAL A 27 6.83 6.57 -4.74
CA VAL A 27 6.43 5.54 -3.76
C VAL A 27 5.42 4.55 -4.34
N SER A 28 4.60 5.00 -5.30
CA SER A 28 3.66 4.15 -6.04
C SER A 28 4.32 3.27 -7.12
N ASP A 29 5.62 3.46 -7.38
CA ASP A 29 6.35 2.61 -8.32
C ASP A 29 6.66 1.24 -7.71
N TYR A 30 6.66 0.22 -8.58
CA TYR A 30 6.88 -1.17 -8.21
C TYR A 30 7.60 -1.94 -9.32
N THR A 31 8.18 -3.08 -8.95
CA THR A 31 8.78 -4.08 -9.83
C THR A 31 8.49 -5.49 -9.29
N TYR A 32 7.64 -6.24 -10.00
CA TYR A 32 7.45 -7.67 -9.78
C TYR A 32 8.35 -8.50 -10.69
N MET A 33 8.84 -9.62 -10.18
CA MET A 33 9.54 -10.64 -10.94
C MET A 33 9.09 -12.02 -10.47
N TRP A 34 8.70 -12.90 -11.39
CA TRP A 34 8.16 -14.22 -11.06
C TRP A 34 8.41 -15.25 -12.16
N TRP A 35 8.32 -16.53 -11.82
CA TRP A 35 8.31 -17.62 -12.81
C TRP A 35 6.90 -17.74 -13.42
N LYS A 36 6.80 -17.57 -14.74
CA LYS A 36 5.53 -17.52 -15.49
C LYS A 36 4.63 -18.69 -15.15
N ASP A 37 5.17 -19.90 -15.31
CA ASP A 37 4.47 -21.15 -15.08
C ASP A 37 4.74 -21.70 -13.66
N GLY A 38 5.48 -20.98 -12.81
CA GLY A 38 5.96 -21.46 -11.51
C GLY A 38 7.26 -22.25 -11.59
N TRP A 39 8.12 -22.12 -10.58
CA TRP A 39 9.48 -22.67 -10.55
C TRP A 39 9.58 -24.20 -10.73
N ARG A 40 8.56 -24.95 -10.31
CA ARG A 40 8.56 -26.42 -10.35
C ARG A 40 7.79 -27.02 -11.54
N ASN A 41 7.34 -26.16 -12.46
CA ASN A 41 6.60 -26.56 -13.65
C ASN A 41 7.53 -26.57 -14.87
N SER A 42 7.00 -26.68 -16.09
CA SER A 42 7.72 -27.27 -17.22
C SER A 42 8.67 -26.35 -18.01
N ALA A 43 8.65 -25.03 -17.82
CA ALA A 43 9.47 -24.09 -18.59
C ALA A 43 10.10 -23.03 -17.69
N ASP A 44 11.39 -22.76 -17.88
CA ASP A 44 12.16 -21.80 -17.08
C ASP A 44 12.03 -20.38 -17.66
N VAL A 45 10.79 -19.89 -17.74
CA VAL A 45 10.47 -18.53 -18.19
C VAL A 45 10.14 -17.66 -16.98
N PHE A 46 10.87 -16.56 -16.81
CA PHE A 46 10.52 -15.56 -15.80
C PHE A 46 10.02 -14.27 -16.46
N ASN A 47 9.04 -13.65 -15.82
CA ASN A 47 8.46 -12.38 -16.22
C ASN A 47 8.90 -11.28 -15.25
N ILE A 48 8.95 -10.05 -15.75
CA ILE A 48 9.07 -8.82 -14.97
C ILE A 48 7.92 -7.90 -15.38
N GLN A 49 7.28 -7.28 -14.40
CA GLN A 49 6.32 -6.21 -14.63
C GLN A 49 6.62 -5.08 -13.68
N THR A 50 6.69 -3.86 -14.19
CA THR A 50 6.92 -2.66 -13.40
C THR A 50 5.77 -1.68 -13.54
N SER A 51 5.83 -0.56 -12.80
CA SER A 51 4.91 0.57 -13.02
C SER A 51 5.02 1.20 -14.42
N SER A 52 6.01 0.81 -15.25
CA SER A 52 6.27 1.41 -16.57
C SER A 52 6.40 0.42 -17.73
N TYR A 53 6.92 -0.79 -17.52
CA TYR A 53 7.24 -1.74 -18.59
C TYR A 53 7.06 -3.20 -18.16
N GLY A 54 7.07 -4.11 -19.14
CA GLY A 54 7.05 -5.55 -18.92
C GLY A 54 8.12 -6.28 -19.74
N LEU A 55 8.55 -7.45 -19.25
CA LEU A 55 9.53 -8.34 -19.89
C LEU A 55 9.13 -9.80 -19.66
N SER A 56 9.29 -10.64 -20.68
CA SER A 56 9.35 -12.10 -20.54
C SER A 56 10.71 -12.59 -21.04
N PHE A 57 11.42 -13.33 -20.19
CA PHE A 57 12.75 -13.89 -20.50
C PHE A 57 12.71 -15.41 -20.37
N ASP A 58 13.11 -16.08 -21.44
CA ASP A 58 13.28 -17.53 -21.51
C ASP A 58 14.72 -17.89 -21.15
N TYR A 59 14.90 -18.51 -19.97
CA TYR A 59 16.22 -18.88 -19.47
C TYR A 59 16.84 -20.01 -20.28
N ASP A 60 16.05 -21.03 -20.63
CA ASP A 60 16.50 -22.23 -21.34
C ASP A 60 17.11 -21.86 -22.69
N ASP A 61 16.38 -21.05 -23.45
CA ASP A 61 16.78 -20.63 -24.80
C ASP A 61 17.65 -19.35 -24.79
N PHE A 62 17.89 -18.75 -23.63
CA PHE A 62 18.63 -17.50 -23.46
C PHE A 62 18.11 -16.37 -24.37
N GLN A 63 16.80 -16.12 -24.34
CA GLN A 63 16.14 -15.15 -25.21
C GLN A 63 15.10 -14.32 -24.48
N ILE A 64 14.81 -13.14 -25.03
CA ILE A 64 13.66 -12.34 -24.64
C ILE A 64 12.49 -12.77 -25.54
N ASN A 65 11.34 -13.08 -24.93
CA ASN A 65 10.12 -13.40 -25.68
C ASN A 65 9.34 -12.13 -26.02
N ASN A 66 9.14 -11.27 -25.02
CA ASN A 66 8.37 -10.04 -25.14
C ASN A 66 8.99 -8.96 -24.25
N PHE A 67 9.06 -7.72 -24.71
CA PHE A 67 9.59 -6.62 -23.91
C PHE A 67 9.08 -5.27 -24.42
N GLY A 68 8.56 -4.42 -23.55
CA GLY A 68 8.09 -3.11 -23.96
C GLY A 68 7.48 -2.27 -22.85
N PRO A 69 7.25 -0.97 -23.12
CA PRO A 69 6.46 -0.13 -22.24
C PRO A 69 5.03 -0.67 -22.12
N LEU A 70 4.44 -0.59 -20.93
CA LEU A 70 3.04 -0.96 -20.72
C LEU A 70 2.11 0.08 -21.35
N ALA A 71 0.96 -0.34 -21.89
CA ALA A 71 0.03 0.61 -22.52
C ALA A 71 -0.56 1.63 -21.54
N GLU A 72 -0.76 1.21 -20.28
CA GLU A 72 -1.34 2.03 -19.22
C GLU A 72 -0.49 1.92 -17.94
N ARG A 73 -0.79 2.74 -16.92
CA ARG A 73 -0.19 2.63 -15.59
C ARG A 73 -1.15 1.90 -14.66
N TYR A 74 -0.83 0.65 -14.34
CA TYR A 74 -1.53 -0.10 -13.30
C TYR A 74 -0.97 0.26 -11.94
N SER A 75 -1.83 0.34 -10.93
CA SER A 75 -1.41 0.34 -9.53
C SER A 75 -0.70 -0.97 -9.17
N GLU A 76 0.08 -0.95 -8.08
CA GLU A 76 0.78 -2.13 -7.57
C GLU A 76 -0.22 -3.28 -7.28
N GLN A 77 -1.35 -2.95 -6.65
CA GLN A 77 -2.41 -3.93 -6.32
C GLN A 77 -3.08 -4.53 -7.57
N GLU A 78 -3.32 -3.75 -8.61
CA GLU A 78 -3.86 -4.27 -9.88
C GLU A 78 -2.87 -5.22 -10.55
N ALA A 79 -1.59 -4.83 -10.63
CA ALA A 79 -0.55 -5.65 -11.24
C ALA A 79 -0.28 -6.97 -10.49
N LEU A 80 -0.49 -6.98 -9.16
CA LEU A 80 -0.40 -8.18 -8.33
C LEU A 80 -1.38 -9.27 -8.79
N GLY A 81 -2.60 -8.90 -9.18
CA GLY A 81 -3.66 -9.82 -9.59
C GLY A 81 -3.72 -10.15 -11.09
N GLN A 82 -2.88 -9.50 -11.91
CA GLN A 82 -2.86 -9.69 -13.35
C GLN A 82 -2.25 -11.04 -13.75
N ASP A 83 -2.82 -11.63 -14.80
CA ASP A 83 -2.34 -12.85 -15.44
C ASP A 83 -1.17 -12.52 -16.41
N ASN A 84 -0.53 -13.54 -16.96
CA ASN A 84 0.67 -13.37 -17.81
C ASN A 84 0.41 -12.66 -19.15
N ASP A 85 -0.86 -12.46 -19.53
CA ASP A 85 -1.27 -11.87 -20.81
C ASP A 85 -0.72 -10.46 -21.00
N VAL A 86 -0.69 -9.65 -19.92
CA VAL A 86 -0.15 -8.27 -19.93
C VAL A 86 1.29 -8.20 -20.43
N ILE A 87 2.06 -9.29 -20.29
CA ILE A 87 3.43 -9.40 -20.79
C ILE A 87 3.48 -10.05 -22.17
N SER A 88 2.70 -11.10 -22.39
CA SER A 88 2.72 -11.84 -23.66
C SER A 88 2.16 -11.05 -24.86
N GLU A 89 1.37 -10.01 -24.59
CA GLU A 89 0.86 -9.07 -25.59
C GLU A 89 1.87 -7.98 -25.97
N LEU A 90 2.98 -7.84 -25.24
CA LEU A 90 4.03 -6.87 -25.56
C LEU A 90 4.78 -7.28 -26.83
N PRO A 91 5.42 -6.33 -27.53
CA PRO A 91 6.17 -6.62 -28.75
C PRO A 91 7.33 -7.59 -28.53
N ALA A 92 7.66 -8.35 -29.58
CA ALA A 92 8.83 -9.21 -29.58
C ALA A 92 10.11 -8.36 -29.62
N VAL A 93 11.12 -8.78 -28.86
CA VAL A 93 12.46 -8.18 -28.83
C VAL A 93 13.45 -9.33 -28.72
N SER A 94 14.50 -9.33 -29.52
CA SER A 94 15.56 -10.35 -29.42
C SER A 94 16.86 -9.74 -28.89
N ILE A 95 17.66 -10.57 -28.23
CA ILE A 95 19.02 -10.22 -27.81
C ILE A 95 20.02 -11.21 -28.38
N GLU A 96 21.23 -10.74 -28.66
CA GLU A 96 22.35 -11.59 -29.05
C GLU A 96 23.62 -11.17 -28.30
N CYS A 97 24.16 -12.09 -27.52
CA CYS A 97 25.41 -11.92 -26.78
C CYS A 97 26.53 -12.70 -27.46
N SER A 98 27.76 -12.18 -27.49
CA SER A 98 28.90 -12.92 -28.04
C SER A 98 30.25 -12.49 -27.51
N VAL A 99 31.22 -13.40 -27.61
CA VAL A 99 32.65 -13.15 -27.45
C VAL A 99 33.33 -13.17 -28.82
N LYS A 100 34.22 -12.22 -29.07
CA LYS A 100 35.07 -12.13 -30.26
C LYS A 100 36.49 -12.55 -29.93
N SER A 101 37.12 -13.31 -30.81
CA SER A 101 38.55 -13.66 -30.75
C SER A 101 39.09 -13.86 -32.16
N ASP A 102 40.21 -13.22 -32.49
CA ASP A 102 40.85 -13.27 -33.81
C ASP A 102 39.85 -13.00 -34.96
N ASP A 103 39.03 -11.95 -34.82
CA ASP A 103 37.96 -11.55 -35.76
C ASP A 103 36.81 -12.57 -35.97
N VAL A 104 36.74 -13.64 -35.18
CA VAL A 104 35.62 -14.59 -35.18
C VAL A 104 34.69 -14.29 -34.01
N LYS A 105 33.38 -14.19 -34.30
CA LYS A 105 32.30 -14.01 -33.31
C LYS A 105 31.75 -15.36 -32.90
N TYR A 106 31.64 -15.60 -31.60
CA TYR A 106 31.03 -16.79 -31.01
C TYR A 106 29.85 -16.38 -30.12
N LYS A 107 28.64 -16.73 -30.53
CA LYS A 107 27.40 -16.36 -29.84
C LYS A 107 27.17 -17.19 -28.58
N VAL A 108 26.44 -16.63 -27.63
CA VAL A 108 25.78 -17.43 -26.58
C VAL A 108 24.64 -18.19 -27.24
N VAL A 109 24.55 -19.50 -26.99
CA VAL A 109 23.53 -20.38 -27.58
C VAL A 109 22.50 -20.88 -26.58
N SER A 110 22.84 -20.88 -25.29
CA SER A 110 21.92 -21.21 -24.18
C SER A 110 22.51 -20.77 -22.84
N ALA A 111 21.67 -20.73 -21.80
CA ALA A 111 22.13 -20.71 -20.42
C ALA A 111 22.42 -22.14 -19.92
N ASP A 112 22.68 -22.30 -18.62
CA ASP A 112 22.78 -23.60 -17.97
C ASP A 112 21.43 -24.34 -18.03
N PRO A 113 21.37 -25.64 -18.33
CA PRO A 113 20.13 -26.40 -18.20
C PRO A 113 19.64 -26.55 -16.75
N ASP A 114 20.45 -26.22 -15.74
CA ASP A 114 20.04 -26.16 -14.35
C ASP A 114 19.60 -24.74 -13.97
N ALA A 115 18.29 -24.49 -13.97
CA ALA A 115 17.72 -23.19 -13.60
C ALA A 115 18.12 -22.67 -12.21
N ARG A 116 18.67 -23.52 -11.32
CA ARG A 116 19.25 -23.04 -10.04
C ARG A 116 20.44 -22.10 -10.23
N ASN A 117 21.02 -22.09 -11.44
CA ASN A 117 22.04 -21.15 -11.87
C ASN A 117 21.46 -19.84 -12.43
N CYS A 118 20.13 -19.70 -12.49
CA CYS A 118 19.41 -18.43 -12.61
C CYS A 118 19.10 -17.89 -11.21
N MET A 119 20.09 -17.28 -10.58
CA MET A 119 20.05 -16.88 -9.17
C MET A 119 19.33 -15.55 -8.98
N LEU A 120 18.38 -15.48 -8.05
CA LEU A 120 17.79 -14.23 -7.59
C LEU A 120 18.66 -13.64 -6.46
N ILE A 121 19.20 -12.44 -6.67
CA ILE A 121 20.14 -11.80 -5.75
C ILE A 121 19.45 -10.77 -4.86
N GLU A 122 18.75 -9.82 -5.48
CA GLU A 122 17.96 -8.78 -4.80
C GLU A 122 16.52 -8.82 -5.34
N SER A 123 15.54 -8.77 -4.43
CA SER A 123 14.11 -8.66 -4.76
C SER A 123 13.37 -7.85 -3.71
N GLY A 124 12.30 -7.18 -4.13
CA GLY A 124 11.42 -6.38 -3.30
C GLY A 124 10.61 -5.37 -4.12
N LYS A 125 10.16 -4.29 -3.49
CA LYS A 125 9.26 -3.30 -4.11
C LYS A 125 9.85 -2.64 -5.36
N PHE A 126 11.08 -2.16 -5.32
CA PHE A 126 11.64 -1.30 -6.38
C PHE A 126 12.61 -2.02 -7.30
N PHE A 127 13.52 -2.81 -6.75
CA PHE A 127 14.65 -3.35 -7.49
C PHE A 127 14.65 -4.87 -7.51
N GLN A 128 14.84 -5.44 -8.71
CA GLN A 128 14.92 -6.88 -8.95
C GLN A 128 16.23 -7.20 -9.68
N ARG A 129 16.94 -8.24 -9.25
CA ARG A 129 18.20 -8.64 -9.89
C ARG A 129 18.39 -10.15 -9.96
N ARG A 130 18.58 -10.64 -11.19
CA ARG A 130 18.99 -12.02 -11.49
C ARG A 130 20.41 -12.10 -12.03
N TRP A 131 21.07 -13.19 -11.67
CA TRP A 131 22.42 -13.53 -12.09
C TRP A 131 22.45 -14.93 -12.69
N PHE A 132 23.01 -15.06 -13.89
CA PHE A 132 23.12 -16.34 -14.59
C PHE A 132 24.56 -16.79 -14.46
N GLU A 133 24.77 -17.88 -13.72
CA GLU A 133 26.11 -18.32 -13.32
C GLU A 133 26.90 -19.00 -14.45
N VAL A 134 26.21 -19.56 -15.45
CA VAL A 134 26.85 -20.26 -16.57
C VAL A 134 26.14 -19.93 -17.89
N LEU A 135 26.92 -19.62 -18.92
CA LEU A 135 26.48 -19.45 -20.30
C LEU A 135 27.25 -20.40 -21.23
N ASN A 136 26.57 -20.94 -22.23
CA ASN A 136 27.16 -21.78 -23.26
C ASN A 136 27.36 -20.99 -24.55
N PHE A 137 28.57 -20.99 -25.10
CA PHE A 137 28.90 -20.35 -26.36
C PHE A 137 28.97 -21.35 -27.52
N GLU A 138 28.90 -20.85 -28.75
CA GLU A 138 29.10 -21.63 -29.97
C GLU A 138 30.40 -22.46 -29.95
N THR A 139 30.38 -23.61 -30.62
CA THR A 139 31.55 -24.48 -30.72
C THR A 139 32.73 -23.75 -31.33
N GLY A 140 33.87 -23.77 -30.64
CA GLY A 140 35.09 -23.07 -31.06
C GLY A 140 35.34 -21.76 -30.32
N ALA A 141 34.42 -21.31 -29.46
CA ALA A 141 34.63 -20.16 -28.60
C ALA A 141 35.91 -20.29 -27.75
N PRO A 142 36.60 -19.17 -27.44
CA PRO A 142 37.74 -19.19 -26.53
C PRO A 142 37.33 -19.74 -25.15
N ALA A 143 38.23 -20.49 -24.52
CA ALA A 143 38.00 -21.02 -23.18
C ALA A 143 37.88 -19.87 -22.16
N GLY A 144 36.86 -19.93 -21.30
CA GLY A 144 36.58 -18.92 -20.29
C GLY A 144 35.23 -19.15 -19.63
N LYS A 145 34.87 -18.25 -18.73
CA LYS A 145 33.60 -18.24 -17.99
C LYS A 145 32.73 -17.09 -18.46
N GLY A 146 31.50 -17.38 -18.89
CA GLY A 146 30.50 -16.38 -19.26
C GLY A 146 29.37 -16.31 -18.23
N TYR A 147 28.92 -15.09 -17.94
CA TYR A 147 27.83 -14.80 -17.01
C TYR A 147 26.87 -13.78 -17.60
N PHE A 148 25.64 -13.73 -17.10
CA PHE A 148 24.65 -12.74 -17.50
C PHE A 148 23.96 -12.11 -16.28
N GLN A 149 23.60 -10.84 -16.39
CA GLN A 149 22.84 -10.13 -15.37
C GLN A 149 21.64 -9.42 -15.97
N VAL A 150 20.51 -9.55 -15.29
CA VAL A 150 19.30 -8.74 -15.50
C VAL A 150 19.06 -7.93 -14.23
N ALA A 151 19.01 -6.61 -14.32
CA ALA A 151 18.73 -5.72 -13.19
C ALA A 151 17.65 -4.69 -13.56
N ALA A 152 16.53 -4.72 -12.84
CA ALA A 152 15.32 -3.97 -13.15
C ALA A 152 14.95 -3.01 -12.02
N TRP A 153 14.83 -1.73 -12.37
CA TRP A 153 14.14 -0.67 -11.63
C TRP A 153 12.77 -0.41 -12.27
N PRO A 154 11.87 0.35 -11.61
CA PRO A 154 10.56 0.61 -12.19
C PRO A 154 10.61 1.36 -13.52
N ASP A 155 11.64 2.19 -13.72
CA ASP A 155 11.83 3.09 -14.87
C ASP A 155 12.88 2.60 -15.89
N ARG A 156 13.75 1.64 -15.53
CA ARG A 156 14.76 1.09 -16.44
C ARG A 156 15.21 -0.32 -16.11
N ILE A 157 15.82 -0.96 -17.10
CA ILE A 157 16.42 -2.29 -16.99
C ILE A 157 17.84 -2.31 -17.59
N SER A 158 18.72 -3.17 -17.09
CA SER A 158 20.00 -3.46 -17.72
C SER A 158 20.21 -4.95 -17.98
N PHE A 159 20.86 -5.22 -19.12
CA PHE A 159 21.27 -6.54 -19.58
C PHE A 159 22.77 -6.52 -19.79
N ILE A 160 23.52 -7.32 -19.04
CA ILE A 160 24.99 -7.25 -19.05
C ILE A 160 25.58 -8.65 -19.18
N LEU A 161 26.36 -8.84 -20.24
CA LEU A 161 27.23 -10.00 -20.45
C LEU A 161 28.57 -9.76 -19.75
N PHE A 162 29.04 -10.78 -19.04
CA PHE A 162 30.37 -10.82 -18.45
C PHE A 162 31.13 -11.99 -19.06
N PHE A 163 32.44 -11.81 -19.27
CA PHE A 163 33.30 -12.91 -19.68
C PHE A 163 34.67 -12.79 -19.02
N THR A 164 35.22 -13.92 -18.58
CA THR A 164 36.57 -14.04 -18.03
C THR A 164 37.33 -15.12 -18.78
N PRO A 165 38.38 -14.80 -19.56
CA PRO A 165 39.07 -15.77 -20.36
C PRO A 165 40.05 -16.63 -19.53
N ASP A 166 40.18 -17.91 -19.86
CA ASP A 166 41.11 -18.85 -19.21
C ASP A 166 42.55 -18.73 -19.76
N SER A 167 42.75 -17.91 -20.79
CA SER A 167 44.07 -17.62 -21.36
C SER A 167 44.05 -16.22 -21.97
N THR A 168 45.23 -15.63 -22.19
CA THR A 168 45.29 -14.30 -22.81
C THR A 168 44.80 -14.34 -24.26
N LEU A 169 43.81 -13.52 -24.60
CA LEU A 169 43.29 -13.38 -25.97
C LEU A 169 43.88 -12.14 -26.65
N THR A 170 44.00 -12.20 -27.98
CA THR A 170 44.43 -11.08 -28.84
C THR A 170 43.32 -10.72 -29.80
N ASP A 171 43.19 -9.44 -30.14
CA ASP A 171 42.17 -8.92 -31.06
C ASP A 171 40.78 -9.51 -30.75
N ALA A 172 40.44 -9.43 -29.45
CA ALA A 172 39.25 -10.02 -28.87
C ALA A 172 38.24 -8.94 -28.50
N GLY A 173 37.04 -9.34 -28.05
CA GLY A 173 36.05 -8.37 -27.61
C GLY A 173 34.76 -9.01 -27.12
N LEU A 174 33.84 -8.16 -26.71
CA LEU A 174 32.47 -8.54 -26.37
C LEU A 174 31.50 -7.74 -27.23
N GLU A 175 30.40 -8.38 -27.61
CA GLU A 175 29.31 -7.72 -28.33
C GLU A 175 27.95 -8.14 -27.75
N PHE A 176 27.10 -7.14 -27.53
CA PHE A 176 25.71 -7.32 -27.12
C PHE A 176 24.81 -6.59 -28.13
N THR A 177 23.87 -7.28 -28.74
CA THR A 177 22.90 -6.71 -29.69
C THR A 177 21.49 -6.88 -29.15
N VAL A 178 20.65 -5.87 -29.38
CA VAL A 178 19.20 -5.92 -29.16
C VAL A 178 18.49 -5.50 -30.44
N ASP A 179 17.52 -6.29 -30.87
CA ASP A 179 16.68 -6.01 -32.04
C ASP A 179 15.25 -5.74 -31.59
N PHE A 180 14.67 -4.67 -32.12
CA PHE A 180 13.32 -4.21 -31.78
C PHE A 180 12.31 -4.53 -32.89
N ASP A 181 11.06 -4.68 -32.50
CA ASP A 181 9.94 -4.88 -33.42
C ASP A 181 9.81 -3.72 -34.45
N ASP A 182 9.40 -4.07 -35.68
CA ASP A 182 9.28 -3.14 -36.81
C ASP A 182 8.36 -1.94 -36.54
N GLN A 183 7.47 -2.02 -35.54
CA GLN A 183 6.60 -0.91 -35.15
C GLN A 183 7.37 0.32 -34.61
N TYR A 184 8.59 0.16 -34.12
CA TYR A 184 9.43 1.24 -33.60
C TYR A 184 10.23 1.91 -34.73
N SER A 185 9.51 2.60 -35.63
CA SER A 185 10.06 3.11 -36.88
C SER A 185 10.97 4.33 -36.76
N GLU A 186 10.76 5.17 -35.75
CA GLU A 186 11.45 6.45 -35.59
C GLU A 186 12.74 6.29 -34.79
N PHE A 187 13.88 6.71 -35.36
CA PHE A 187 15.16 6.64 -34.67
C PHE A 187 15.38 7.86 -33.79
N VAL A 188 15.70 7.62 -32.51
CA VAL A 188 15.96 8.64 -31.50
C VAL A 188 17.46 8.65 -31.18
N GLU A 189 18.09 9.81 -31.18
CA GLU A 189 19.51 9.94 -30.87
C GLU A 189 19.82 11.24 -30.16
N PHE A 190 20.63 11.15 -29.11
CA PHE A 190 21.29 12.29 -28.50
C PHE A 190 22.65 11.84 -27.94
N ALA A 191 23.73 12.34 -28.54
CA ALA A 191 25.10 11.95 -28.21
C ALA A 191 25.29 10.42 -28.14
N SER A 192 25.61 9.85 -26.98
CA SER A 192 25.80 8.40 -26.80
C SER A 192 24.52 7.64 -26.46
N ALA A 193 23.40 8.33 -26.23
CA ALA A 193 22.09 7.70 -26.13
C ALA A 193 21.51 7.48 -27.53
N LYS A 194 20.86 6.34 -27.69
CA LYS A 194 20.21 5.88 -28.92
C LYS A 194 18.79 5.44 -28.55
N GLY A 195 17.94 5.15 -29.53
CA GLY A 195 16.61 4.70 -29.25
C GLY A 195 15.75 4.51 -30.49
N PHE A 196 14.60 3.91 -30.28
CA PHE A 196 13.58 3.74 -31.31
C PHE A 196 12.20 4.04 -30.69
N ALA A 197 11.36 4.76 -31.43
CA ALA A 197 10.02 5.15 -31.01
C ALA A 197 8.97 4.84 -32.09
N LYS A 198 7.71 4.70 -31.67
CA LYS A 198 6.57 4.57 -32.57
C LYS A 198 6.20 5.93 -33.13
N SER A 199 5.87 5.96 -34.42
CA SER A 199 5.38 7.18 -35.08
C SER A 199 3.98 7.62 -34.60
N SER A 200 3.21 6.73 -33.96
CA SER A 200 1.84 7.00 -33.51
C SER A 200 1.76 7.86 -32.25
N ASP A 201 2.61 7.58 -31.27
CA ASP A 201 2.49 8.10 -29.89
C ASP A 201 3.85 8.44 -29.25
N ASP A 202 4.96 8.26 -29.98
CA ASP A 202 6.32 8.46 -29.47
C ASP A 202 6.65 7.57 -28.24
N SER A 203 5.93 6.46 -28.04
CA SER A 203 6.33 5.39 -27.13
C SER A 203 7.51 4.61 -27.70
N GLY A 204 8.41 4.10 -26.86
CA GLY A 204 9.64 3.51 -27.37
C GLY A 204 10.67 3.14 -26.32
N TYR A 205 11.93 3.14 -26.73
CA TYR A 205 13.08 2.81 -25.90
C TYR A 205 14.18 3.85 -26.07
N VAL A 206 14.76 4.28 -24.95
CA VAL A 206 16.08 4.94 -24.91
C VAL A 206 17.11 3.94 -24.41
N ILE A 207 18.23 3.82 -25.12
CA ILE A 207 19.23 2.78 -24.95
C ILE A 207 20.61 3.42 -24.83
N MET A 208 21.41 2.91 -23.91
CA MET A 208 22.79 3.30 -23.71
C MET A 208 23.66 2.06 -23.55
N ALA A 209 24.93 2.16 -23.94
CA ALA A 209 25.92 1.17 -23.52
C ALA A 209 26.11 1.19 -22.01
N GLU A 210 26.54 0.07 -21.45
CA GLU A 210 27.07 -0.02 -20.09
C GLU A 210 28.35 0.83 -19.90
N SER A 211 29.19 0.54 -18.91
CA SER A 211 30.31 1.40 -18.54
C SER A 211 31.55 1.28 -19.46
N LEU A 212 31.74 0.18 -20.18
CA LEU A 212 32.96 -0.08 -20.99
C LEU A 212 32.71 -0.05 -22.50
N GLY A 213 31.52 -0.45 -22.96
CA GLY A 213 31.19 -0.60 -24.37
C GLY A 213 30.82 0.69 -25.11
N GLN A 214 30.84 0.61 -26.43
CA GLN A 214 30.40 1.66 -27.35
C GLN A 214 29.15 1.19 -28.11
N ILE A 215 28.10 2.03 -28.13
CA ILE A 215 26.84 1.71 -28.81
C ILE A 215 26.80 2.26 -30.25
N SER A 216 26.27 1.45 -31.15
CA SER A 216 25.93 1.80 -32.54
C SER A 216 24.58 1.17 -32.88
N CYS A 217 23.80 1.77 -33.79
CA CYS A 217 22.51 1.20 -34.18
C CYS A 217 22.32 1.20 -35.70
N ASP A 218 21.73 0.13 -36.22
CA ASP A 218 21.25 0.03 -37.60
C ASP A 218 19.76 0.42 -37.63
N THR A 219 19.47 1.56 -38.26
CA THR A 219 18.11 2.12 -38.32
C THR A 219 17.18 1.37 -39.27
N THR A 220 17.73 0.56 -40.18
CA THR A 220 16.95 -0.27 -41.10
C THR A 220 16.57 -1.58 -40.42
N ALA A 221 17.52 -2.21 -39.73
CA ALA A 221 17.30 -3.46 -38.99
C ALA A 221 16.65 -3.27 -37.62
N LYS A 222 16.47 -2.01 -37.16
CA LYS A 222 15.97 -1.67 -35.81
C LYS A 222 16.79 -2.35 -34.72
N SER A 223 18.10 -2.31 -34.89
CA SER A 223 19.05 -3.04 -34.06
C SER A 223 20.04 -2.08 -33.42
N CYS A 224 20.35 -2.29 -32.14
CA CYS A 224 21.42 -1.58 -31.45
C CYS A 224 22.44 -2.58 -30.89
N THR A 225 23.71 -2.33 -31.22
CA THR A 225 24.85 -3.16 -30.85
C THR A 225 25.83 -2.38 -29.99
N VAL A 226 26.15 -2.93 -28.82
CA VAL A 226 27.23 -2.47 -27.94
C VAL A 226 28.45 -3.35 -28.18
N ASN A 227 29.57 -2.71 -28.55
CA ASN A 227 30.84 -3.36 -28.82
C ASN A 227 31.91 -2.91 -27.83
N TYR A 228 32.74 -3.86 -27.38
CA TYR A 228 33.95 -3.57 -26.61
C TYR A 228 35.13 -4.36 -27.17
N ASP A 229 35.95 -3.69 -28.00
CA ASP A 229 37.13 -4.29 -28.64
C ASP A 229 38.36 -4.18 -27.73
N ILE A 230 39.12 -5.26 -27.64
CA ILE A 230 40.22 -5.47 -26.71
C ILE A 230 41.42 -6.05 -27.46
N ALA A 231 42.42 -5.22 -27.72
CA ALA A 231 43.64 -5.63 -28.43
C ALA A 231 44.40 -6.76 -27.71
N SER A 232 44.46 -6.73 -26.37
CA SER A 232 45.04 -7.79 -25.55
C SER A 232 44.24 -7.95 -24.26
N TRP A 233 43.60 -9.10 -24.13
CA TRP A 233 42.74 -9.44 -23.02
C TRP A 233 43.45 -10.44 -22.11
N ALA A 234 43.95 -9.97 -20.97
CA ALA A 234 44.70 -10.80 -20.03
C ALA A 234 43.84 -11.94 -19.44
N GLU A 235 44.48 -13.10 -19.24
CA GLU A 235 43.94 -14.25 -18.52
C GLU A 235 43.35 -13.85 -17.15
N GLY A 236 42.16 -14.37 -16.84
CA GLY A 236 41.51 -14.16 -15.54
C GLY A 236 40.96 -12.75 -15.31
N VAL A 237 41.08 -11.82 -16.27
CA VAL A 237 40.54 -10.47 -16.14
C VAL A 237 39.13 -10.42 -16.74
N GLU A 238 38.12 -10.21 -15.90
CA GLU A 238 36.74 -10.04 -16.36
C GLU A 238 36.53 -8.75 -17.15
N LYS A 239 35.69 -8.81 -18.19
CA LYS A 239 35.14 -7.64 -18.91
C LYS A 239 33.64 -7.79 -19.14
N THR A 240 33.02 -6.67 -19.51
CA THR A 240 31.57 -6.55 -19.73
C THR A 240 31.23 -5.92 -21.07
N ALA A 241 30.07 -6.29 -21.60
CA ALA A 241 29.34 -5.53 -22.62
C ALA A 241 27.83 -5.72 -22.36
N GLY A 242 27.04 -4.69 -22.66
CA GLY A 242 25.63 -4.72 -22.31
C GLY A 242 24.93 -3.40 -22.56
N VAL A 243 23.61 -3.42 -22.38
CA VAL A 243 22.73 -2.28 -22.60
C VAL A 243 22.00 -1.89 -21.33
N ILE A 244 21.73 -0.59 -21.21
CA ILE A 244 20.78 -0.01 -20.27
C ILE A 244 19.62 0.53 -21.09
N VAL A 245 18.40 0.10 -20.77
CA VAL A 245 17.20 0.42 -21.53
C VAL A 245 16.19 1.12 -20.63
N TYR A 246 15.65 2.23 -21.12
CA TYR A 246 14.51 2.96 -20.57
C TYR A 246 13.32 2.79 -21.52
N PRO A 247 12.37 1.88 -21.23
CA PRO A 247 11.12 1.81 -21.97
C PRO A 247 10.22 2.98 -21.57
N LEU A 248 9.65 3.67 -22.55
CA LEU A 248 8.89 4.90 -22.37
C LEU A 248 7.53 4.76 -23.03
N ARG A 249 6.47 5.03 -22.26
CA ARG A 249 5.07 4.97 -22.73
C ARG A 249 4.72 6.09 -23.72
N GLU A 250 5.45 7.19 -23.66
CA GLU A 250 5.28 8.35 -24.53
C GLU A 250 6.51 9.27 -24.41
N ASN A 251 6.62 10.24 -25.31
CA ASN A 251 7.65 11.28 -25.30
C ASN A 251 9.09 10.74 -25.26
N CYS A 252 9.32 9.60 -25.94
CA CYS A 252 10.64 8.99 -26.04
C CYS A 252 11.67 9.95 -26.66
N SER A 253 11.27 10.66 -27.71
CA SER A 253 12.13 11.60 -28.43
C SER A 253 12.51 12.82 -27.59
N GLY A 254 11.61 13.30 -26.71
CA GLY A 254 11.86 14.44 -25.84
C GLY A 254 12.72 14.11 -24.61
N ARG A 255 12.63 12.88 -24.10
CA ARG A 255 13.31 12.47 -22.85
C ARG A 255 14.73 11.94 -23.05
N VAL A 256 15.17 11.67 -24.28
CA VAL A 256 16.49 11.06 -24.56
C VAL A 256 17.66 11.84 -23.96
N SER A 257 17.63 13.18 -24.00
CA SER A 257 18.69 14.01 -23.42
C SER A 257 18.67 14.01 -21.90
N GLU A 258 17.49 14.06 -21.29
CA GLU A 258 17.31 14.01 -19.82
C GLU A 258 17.83 12.69 -19.25
N ILE A 259 17.48 11.58 -19.91
CA ILE A 259 17.91 10.23 -19.53
C ILE A 259 19.43 10.09 -19.67
N LEU A 260 20.02 10.57 -20.77
CA LEU A 260 21.48 10.53 -20.93
C LEU A 260 22.19 11.33 -19.82
N LEU A 261 21.72 12.54 -19.55
CA LEU A 261 22.30 13.40 -18.51
C LEU A 261 22.20 12.74 -17.13
N SER A 262 21.05 12.13 -16.83
CA SER A 262 20.79 11.38 -15.60
C SER A 262 21.78 10.24 -15.37
N GLU A 263 22.21 9.55 -16.44
CA GLU A 263 23.19 8.46 -16.33
C GLU A 263 24.66 8.93 -16.31
N LEU A 264 25.00 10.00 -17.06
CA LEU A 264 26.37 10.48 -17.17
C LEU A 264 26.80 11.39 -16.03
N SER A 265 25.86 12.12 -15.44
CA SER A 265 26.15 13.11 -14.39
C SER A 265 25.05 13.17 -13.34
N PRO A 266 24.67 12.03 -12.74
CA PRO A 266 23.56 11.96 -11.79
C PRO A 266 23.75 12.96 -10.63
N PRO A 267 22.64 13.44 -10.03
CA PRO A 267 22.64 14.31 -8.86
C PRO A 267 23.65 13.86 -7.78
N SER A 268 24.30 14.85 -7.17
CA SER A 268 25.30 14.60 -6.14
C SER A 268 24.64 14.16 -4.84
N VAL A 269 25.24 13.18 -4.17
CA VAL A 269 24.82 12.72 -2.85
C VAL A 269 25.97 12.82 -1.87
N SER A 270 25.78 13.53 -0.76
CA SER A 270 26.68 13.52 0.40
C SER A 270 26.03 12.76 1.54
N ALA A 271 26.80 11.98 2.30
CA ALA A 271 26.29 11.21 3.43
C ALA A 271 27.26 11.25 4.61
N GLU A 272 26.71 11.43 5.80
CA GLU A 272 27.41 11.47 7.08
C GLU A 272 26.72 10.52 8.07
N GLN A 273 27.48 9.57 8.59
CA GLN A 273 27.08 8.81 9.77
C GLN A 273 27.00 9.77 10.95
N LEU A 274 25.85 9.82 11.64
CA LEU A 274 25.67 10.56 12.89
C LEU A 274 25.91 9.66 14.10
N TRP A 275 25.37 8.45 14.05
CA TRP A 275 25.42 7.48 15.14
C TRP A 275 25.60 6.06 14.61
N PRO A 276 26.38 5.16 15.25
CA PRO A 276 26.99 5.30 16.57
C PRO A 276 28.33 6.04 16.61
N VAL A 277 28.97 6.24 15.46
CA VAL A 277 30.23 6.98 15.37
C VAL A 277 30.13 7.94 14.20
N SER A 278 30.39 9.21 14.45
CA SER A 278 30.37 10.22 13.39
C SER A 278 31.48 9.96 12.37
N SER A 279 31.12 9.90 11.09
CA SER A 279 32.06 9.73 9.98
C SER A 279 31.43 10.10 8.65
N GLN A 280 32.20 10.71 7.77
CA GLN A 280 31.79 10.89 6.37
C GLN A 280 31.77 9.54 5.66
N LEU A 281 30.70 9.29 4.90
CA LEU A 281 30.52 8.05 4.16
C LEU A 281 30.86 8.25 2.69
N THR A 282 31.29 7.15 2.05
CA THR A 282 31.57 7.16 0.61
C THR A 282 30.25 7.04 -0.14
N THR A 283 30.07 7.86 -1.18
CA THR A 283 28.98 7.72 -2.13
C THR A 283 29.53 7.54 -3.53
N SER A 284 28.91 6.67 -4.32
CA SER A 284 29.30 6.39 -5.70
C SER A 284 28.06 6.12 -6.56
N TYR A 285 28.17 6.34 -7.86
CA TYR A 285 27.12 5.95 -8.80
C TYR A 285 27.53 4.66 -9.51
N ASP A 286 26.67 3.65 -9.45
CA ASP A 286 26.82 2.44 -10.24
C ASP A 286 25.90 2.54 -11.45
N LYS A 287 26.46 2.89 -12.62
CA LYS A 287 25.70 3.04 -13.87
C LYS A 287 25.05 1.72 -14.31
N ASN A 288 25.76 0.61 -14.12
CA ASN A 288 25.33 -0.71 -14.57
C ASN A 288 24.11 -1.20 -13.77
N LEU A 289 24.08 -0.92 -12.46
CA LEU A 289 22.94 -1.22 -11.58
C LEU A 289 21.93 -0.07 -11.47
N GLY A 290 22.30 1.14 -11.87
CA GLY A 290 21.41 2.30 -11.92
C GLY A 290 21.06 2.91 -10.58
N PHE A 291 21.97 2.91 -9.61
CA PHE A 291 21.72 3.52 -8.31
C PHE A 291 22.91 4.31 -7.79
N ARG A 292 22.63 5.24 -6.88
CA ARG A 292 23.63 5.86 -6.02
C ARG A 292 23.84 4.99 -4.78
N LYS A 293 25.03 4.41 -4.67
CA LYS A 293 25.45 3.65 -3.51
C LYS A 293 25.91 4.58 -2.40
N ILE A 294 25.44 4.36 -1.18
CA ILE A 294 25.94 4.94 0.06
C ILE A 294 26.55 3.78 0.86
N ASP A 295 27.87 3.80 1.06
CA ASP A 295 28.58 2.77 1.82
C ASP A 295 28.40 3.01 3.31
N LEU A 296 27.49 2.24 3.94
CA LEU A 296 27.25 2.25 5.38
C LEU A 296 28.43 1.66 6.15
N ARG A 297 28.46 1.89 7.46
CA ARG A 297 29.53 1.38 8.32
C ARG A 297 29.45 -0.15 8.48
N ASN A 298 30.55 -0.84 8.20
CA ASN A 298 30.68 -2.30 8.28
C ASN A 298 31.08 -2.78 9.68
N ASP A 299 30.19 -2.63 10.65
CA ASP A 299 30.48 -3.02 12.02
C ASP A 299 30.23 -4.50 12.24
N ASN A 300 31.29 -5.23 12.55
CA ASN A 300 31.15 -6.60 13.02
C ASN A 300 30.80 -6.60 14.51
N CYS A 301 29.72 -7.29 14.89
CA CYS A 301 29.31 -7.49 16.29
C CYS A 301 29.48 -8.97 16.70
N PRO A 302 30.66 -9.40 17.15
CA PRO A 302 30.92 -10.80 17.47
C PRO A 302 30.21 -11.26 18.76
N GLY A 303 29.87 -10.34 19.68
CA GLY A 303 29.42 -10.68 21.03
C GLY A 303 27.92 -10.88 21.21
N ARG A 304 27.06 -10.42 20.27
CA ARG A 304 25.59 -10.32 20.41
C ARG A 304 25.12 -9.99 21.84
N THR A 305 25.82 -9.08 22.51
CA THR A 305 25.43 -8.61 23.85
C THR A 305 24.20 -7.70 23.76
N ASN A 306 23.57 -7.35 24.89
CA ASN A 306 22.47 -6.36 24.88
C ASN A 306 22.87 -5.08 24.14
N ILE A 307 24.09 -4.57 24.37
CA ILE A 307 24.59 -3.32 23.74
C ILE A 307 24.78 -3.48 22.23
N ASP A 308 25.19 -4.67 21.78
CA ASP A 308 25.38 -4.92 20.34
C ASP A 308 24.05 -5.09 19.59
N ASN A 309 23.03 -5.62 20.28
CA ASN A 309 21.74 -5.97 19.70
C ASN A 309 20.73 -4.81 19.77
N ASP A 310 20.75 -4.03 20.85
CA ASP A 310 19.99 -2.79 21.02
C ASP A 310 20.77 -1.59 20.46
N ARG A 311 20.91 -1.60 19.13
CA ARG A 311 21.72 -0.63 18.41
C ARG A 311 20.92 0.04 17.31
N ILE A 312 20.95 1.37 17.32
CA ILE A 312 20.48 2.24 16.24
C ILE A 312 21.66 2.78 15.42
N GLU A 313 21.44 2.95 14.11
CA GLU A 313 22.36 3.57 13.16
C GLU A 313 21.61 4.70 12.46
N ARG A 314 22.21 5.91 12.45
CA ARG A 314 21.62 7.10 11.81
C ARG A 314 22.61 7.71 10.83
N VAL A 315 22.22 7.84 9.58
CA VAL A 315 23.00 8.45 8.50
C VAL A 315 22.22 9.60 7.89
N LYS A 316 22.74 10.81 8.05
CA LYS A 316 22.22 11.99 7.36
C LYS A 316 22.73 11.99 5.93
N PHE A 317 21.87 12.24 4.95
CA PHE A 317 22.29 12.41 3.57
C PHE A 317 21.51 13.50 2.86
N THR A 318 22.15 14.10 1.86
CA THR A 318 21.59 15.19 1.05
C THR A 318 21.76 14.83 -0.41
N ILE A 319 20.67 14.95 -1.18
CA ILE A 319 20.66 14.79 -2.63
C ILE A 319 20.44 16.17 -3.24
N THR A 320 21.31 16.58 -4.16
CA THR A 320 21.22 17.89 -4.83
C THR A 320 20.99 17.70 -6.32
N ASN A 321 19.79 18.06 -6.77
CA ASN A 321 19.40 18.05 -8.17
C ASN A 321 19.60 19.44 -8.78
N ASN A 322 20.51 19.55 -9.74
CA ASN A 322 20.81 20.80 -10.45
C ASN A 322 20.16 20.88 -11.84
N TYR A 323 19.29 19.92 -12.18
CA TYR A 323 18.53 19.93 -13.41
C TYR A 323 17.26 20.78 -13.28
N ASP A 324 16.72 21.19 -14.42
CA ASP A 324 15.43 21.88 -14.54
C ASP A 324 14.23 20.93 -14.57
N PHE A 325 14.46 19.63 -14.42
CA PHE A 325 13.45 18.59 -14.27
C PHE A 325 13.60 17.83 -12.94
N ALA A 326 12.52 17.20 -12.49
CA ALA A 326 12.51 16.34 -11.31
C ALA A 326 13.30 15.05 -11.55
N TYR A 327 14.07 14.59 -10.55
CA TYR A 327 14.93 13.43 -10.68
C TYR A 327 14.52 12.29 -9.71
N PRO A 328 14.24 11.07 -10.20
CA PRO A 328 13.98 9.91 -9.35
C PRO A 328 15.31 9.35 -8.82
N ALA A 329 15.72 9.76 -7.63
CA ALA A 329 16.96 9.31 -7.03
C ALA A 329 16.83 7.88 -6.50
N ARG A 330 17.36 6.92 -7.28
CA ARG A 330 17.52 5.52 -6.91
C ARG A 330 18.73 5.35 -5.99
N LEU A 331 18.50 4.94 -4.75
CA LEU A 331 19.48 4.84 -3.68
C LEU A 331 19.73 3.38 -3.27
N CYS A 332 20.98 3.06 -2.94
CA CYS A 332 21.37 1.79 -2.33
C CYS A 332 22.19 2.06 -1.06
N PHE A 333 21.61 1.79 0.11
CA PHE A 333 22.30 1.77 1.40
C PHE A 333 22.97 0.42 1.58
N SER A 334 24.29 0.36 1.38
CA SER A 334 25.03 -0.89 1.28
C SER A 334 25.88 -1.13 2.52
N LYS A 335 25.80 -2.34 3.06
CA LYS A 335 26.63 -2.78 4.20
C LYS A 335 27.20 -4.17 3.92
N LEU A 336 28.44 -4.39 4.33
CA LEU A 336 29.11 -5.68 4.39
C LEU A 336 29.48 -5.97 5.85
N GLY A 337 29.59 -7.22 6.27
CA GLY A 337 29.89 -7.56 7.66
C GLY A 337 28.79 -7.04 8.58
N VAL A 338 27.55 -7.44 8.31
CA VAL A 338 26.36 -6.87 8.95
C VAL A 338 26.22 -7.39 10.38
N CYS A 339 26.36 -6.49 11.36
CA CYS A 339 25.91 -6.72 12.73
C CYS A 339 24.40 -6.99 12.75
N GLY A 340 23.97 -8.10 13.35
CA GLY A 340 22.55 -8.36 13.56
C GLY A 340 21.72 -8.42 12.27
N ILE A 341 22.17 -9.22 11.30
CA ILE A 341 21.56 -9.27 9.96
C ILE A 341 20.12 -9.82 9.92
N THR A 342 19.75 -10.75 10.81
CA THR A 342 18.44 -11.41 10.73
C THR A 342 17.30 -10.44 11.03
N GLY A 343 17.47 -9.49 11.94
CA GLY A 343 16.40 -8.55 12.33
C GLY A 343 16.52 -7.14 11.75
N ILE A 344 17.45 -6.91 10.82
CA ILE A 344 17.73 -5.56 10.33
C ILE A 344 16.46 -4.89 9.78
N SER A 345 16.14 -3.74 10.36
CA SER A 345 15.03 -2.87 9.99
C SER A 345 15.60 -1.52 9.57
N ALA A 346 15.07 -0.91 8.50
CA ALA A 346 15.54 0.38 8.03
C ALA A 346 14.40 1.24 7.48
N ILE A 347 14.41 2.52 7.82
CA ILE A 347 13.43 3.51 7.37
C ILE A 347 14.13 4.82 6.97
N LEU A 348 13.44 5.62 6.17
CA LEU A 348 13.82 7.01 5.93
C LEU A 348 13.04 7.92 6.88
N CYS A 349 13.75 8.86 7.47
CA CYS A 349 13.22 9.89 8.35
C CYS A 349 13.56 11.29 7.83
N ASP A 350 12.84 12.30 8.29
CA ASP A 350 13.29 13.67 8.17
C ASP A 350 14.42 14.00 9.17
N THR A 351 14.86 15.25 9.19
CA THR A 351 15.98 15.70 10.04
C THR A 351 15.66 15.71 11.54
N ASP A 352 14.37 15.64 11.90
CA ASP A 352 13.90 15.51 13.29
C ASP A 352 13.72 14.04 13.68
N ASN A 353 14.09 13.10 12.80
CA ASN A 353 13.92 11.65 12.92
C ASN A 353 12.45 11.19 12.84
N GLU A 354 11.55 11.99 12.27
CA GLU A 354 10.17 11.57 11.98
C GLU A 354 10.15 10.59 10.79
N PRO A 355 9.58 9.37 10.92
CA PRO A 355 9.42 8.44 9.79
C PRO A 355 8.64 9.05 8.62
N LEU A 356 9.17 8.94 7.39
CA LEU A 356 8.64 9.65 6.21
C LEU A 356 7.59 8.89 5.39
N GLY A 357 7.47 7.58 5.55
CA GLY A 357 6.61 6.76 4.69
C GLY A 357 7.17 6.40 3.32
N ILE A 358 8.42 6.76 3.01
CA ILE A 358 9.11 6.28 1.79
C ILE A 358 9.74 4.91 2.09
N PRO A 359 9.39 3.84 1.35
CA PRO A 359 9.89 2.51 1.63
C PRO A 359 11.42 2.38 1.46
N VAL A 360 12.02 1.57 2.33
CA VAL A 360 13.36 1.00 2.13
C VAL A 360 13.19 -0.50 1.92
N GLN A 361 13.31 -0.95 0.67
CA GLN A 361 13.34 -2.37 0.35
C GLN A 361 14.57 -3.02 1.00
N LEU A 362 14.36 -4.15 1.69
CA LEU A 362 15.40 -4.85 2.45
C LEU A 362 15.82 -6.14 1.73
N SER A 363 17.07 -6.20 1.25
CA SER A 363 17.70 -7.42 0.71
C SER A 363 18.98 -7.74 1.46
N LYS A 364 19.21 -9.01 1.79
CA LYS A 364 20.36 -9.41 2.63
C LYS A 364 20.82 -10.84 2.37
N ASP A 365 22.05 -11.14 2.79
CA ASP A 365 22.61 -12.49 2.78
C ASP A 365 23.71 -12.65 3.83
N TRP A 366 23.87 -13.85 4.36
CA TRP A 366 25.01 -14.24 5.20
C TRP A 366 25.59 -15.60 4.81
N HIS A 367 25.01 -16.25 3.81
CA HIS A 367 25.44 -17.54 3.33
C HIS A 367 26.75 -17.43 2.56
N ASN A 368 27.52 -18.51 2.61
CA ASN A 368 28.77 -18.65 1.90
C ASN A 368 28.92 -20.12 1.54
N SER A 369 29.17 -20.43 0.26
CA SER A 369 29.41 -21.81 -0.14
C SER A 369 30.83 -22.27 0.22
N SER A 370 31.00 -23.57 0.41
CA SER A 370 32.34 -24.17 0.51
C SER A 370 33.11 -24.15 -0.83
N SER A 371 32.42 -23.89 -1.94
CA SER A 371 32.96 -23.92 -3.31
C SER A 371 33.44 -22.57 -3.83
N GLY A 372 33.08 -21.44 -3.20
CA GLY A 372 33.42 -20.09 -3.66
C GLY A 372 32.58 -19.64 -4.87
N THR A 373 31.42 -19.04 -4.63
CA THR A 373 30.61 -18.31 -5.63
C THR A 373 31.01 -16.84 -5.71
N ARG A 374 30.57 -16.11 -6.75
CA ARG A 374 30.79 -14.65 -6.86
C ARG A 374 30.22 -13.86 -5.68
N PHE A 375 29.17 -14.40 -5.07
CA PHE A 375 28.46 -13.77 -3.96
C PHE A 375 28.88 -14.33 -2.60
N ASP A 376 29.84 -15.27 -2.56
CA ASP A 376 30.51 -15.73 -1.35
C ASP A 376 31.44 -14.61 -0.83
N VAL A 377 30.81 -13.61 -0.23
CA VAL A 377 31.44 -12.51 0.49
C VAL A 377 31.07 -12.59 1.97
N GLN A 378 31.65 -11.73 2.81
CA GLN A 378 31.09 -11.53 4.15
C GLN A 378 29.61 -11.13 4.06
N SER A 379 28.83 -11.38 5.12
CA SER A 379 27.40 -11.05 5.15
C SER A 379 27.11 -9.64 4.62
N TRP A 380 26.05 -9.47 3.84
CA TRP A 380 25.74 -8.20 3.20
C TRP A 380 24.27 -7.80 3.37
N PHE A 381 24.03 -6.50 3.31
CA PHE A 381 22.71 -5.88 3.31
C PHE A 381 22.68 -4.76 2.25
N ARG A 382 21.54 -4.65 1.56
CA ARG A 382 21.23 -3.58 0.62
C ARG A 382 19.82 -3.07 0.89
N GLY A 383 19.74 -1.84 1.38
CA GLY A 383 18.51 -1.06 1.47
C GLY A 383 18.28 -0.28 0.17
N MET A 384 17.23 -0.58 -0.58
CA MET A 384 16.90 0.11 -1.85
C MET A 384 15.75 1.09 -1.65
N SER A 385 15.84 2.30 -2.22
CA SER A 385 14.77 3.30 -2.13
C SER A 385 14.78 4.23 -3.35
N ILE A 386 13.63 4.86 -3.64
CA ILE A 386 13.52 5.90 -4.66
C ILE A 386 12.98 7.16 -3.98
N VAL A 387 13.70 8.28 -4.12
CA VAL A 387 13.29 9.59 -3.62
C VAL A 387 13.22 10.56 -4.79
N THR A 388 12.06 11.16 -5.02
CA THR A 388 11.93 12.18 -6.06
C THR A 388 12.54 13.49 -5.57
N VAL A 389 13.46 14.07 -6.33
CA VAL A 389 14.12 15.34 -6.00
C VAL A 389 13.67 16.40 -7.02
N PRO A 390 12.91 17.43 -6.59
CA PRO A 390 12.44 18.48 -7.50
C PRO A 390 13.58 19.17 -8.25
N ALA A 391 13.25 19.77 -9.39
CA ALA A 391 14.18 20.56 -10.19
C ALA A 391 14.90 21.64 -9.35
N ASN A 392 16.20 21.84 -9.59
CA ASN A 392 17.02 22.88 -8.96
C ASN A 392 16.89 22.95 -7.42
N SER A 393 16.79 21.79 -6.77
CA SER A 393 16.52 21.68 -5.35
C SER A 393 17.47 20.70 -4.64
N SER A 394 17.37 20.65 -3.31
CA SER A 394 18.02 19.61 -2.51
C SER A 394 17.05 19.02 -1.51
N VAL A 395 17.15 17.72 -1.31
CA VAL A 395 16.39 16.97 -0.32
C VAL A 395 17.36 16.42 0.71
N GLU A 396 17.11 16.69 1.99
CA GLU A 396 17.91 16.25 3.13
C GLU A 396 17.08 15.30 4.00
N LEU A 397 17.61 14.11 4.27
CA LEU A 397 16.93 13.03 4.98
C LEU A 397 17.91 12.30 5.93
N VAL A 398 17.35 11.45 6.78
CA VAL A 398 18.09 10.55 7.67
C VAL A 398 17.69 9.12 7.37
N TYR A 399 18.65 8.28 6.99
CA TYR A 399 18.48 6.82 7.03
C TYR A 399 18.65 6.37 8.48
N THR A 400 17.65 5.68 9.00
CA THR A 400 17.66 5.11 10.36
C THR A 400 17.48 3.60 10.26
N SER A 401 18.40 2.83 10.86
CA SER A 401 18.26 1.38 10.97
C SER A 401 18.52 0.85 12.36
N VAL A 402 17.83 -0.22 12.71
CA VAL A 402 17.99 -0.94 13.98
C VAL A 402 18.20 -2.44 13.72
N ASN A 403 18.85 -3.11 14.66
CA ASN A 403 19.09 -4.55 14.58
C ASN A 403 18.06 -5.35 15.38
N GLY A 404 17.91 -5.03 16.66
CA GLY A 404 17.07 -5.79 17.59
C GLY A 404 15.78 -5.10 17.98
N PHE A 405 15.81 -3.80 18.27
CA PHE A 405 14.75 -3.11 18.98
C PHE A 405 14.34 -1.81 18.28
N TRP A 406 13.06 -1.49 18.38
CA TRP A 406 12.47 -0.21 18.01
C TRP A 406 11.74 0.30 19.25
N GLY A 407 12.33 1.28 19.95
CA GLY A 407 11.84 1.71 21.25
C GLY A 407 12.00 0.58 22.25
N GLN A 408 10.96 0.29 23.02
CA GLN A 408 11.04 -0.68 24.12
C GLN A 408 10.86 -2.16 23.74
N ALA A 409 10.51 -2.49 22.49
CA ALA A 409 10.23 -3.85 22.06
C ALA A 409 10.97 -4.25 20.78
N PRO A 410 11.16 -5.56 20.52
CA PRO A 410 11.78 -6.09 19.31
C PRO A 410 11.19 -5.53 18.02
N ALA A 411 12.04 -5.01 17.13
CA ALA A 411 11.60 -4.52 15.83
C ALA A 411 11.09 -5.69 14.96
N ALA A 412 9.96 -5.51 14.30
CA ALA A 412 9.46 -6.43 13.28
C ALA A 412 10.08 -6.08 11.93
N SER A 413 10.62 -7.07 11.21
CA SER A 413 11.16 -6.89 9.86
C SER A 413 10.70 -8.01 8.95
N HIS A 414 10.48 -7.72 7.67
CA HIS A 414 10.26 -8.71 6.62
C HIS A 414 11.13 -8.34 5.44
N ALA A 415 12.14 -9.17 5.15
CA ALA A 415 13.16 -8.85 4.16
C ALA A 415 13.37 -10.02 3.22
N GLN A 416 13.75 -9.73 1.97
CA GLN A 416 14.25 -10.76 1.08
C GLN A 416 15.61 -11.25 1.57
N LEU A 417 15.72 -12.57 1.71
CA LEU A 417 16.93 -13.28 2.06
C LEU A 417 17.47 -13.96 0.81
N CYS A 418 18.62 -13.54 0.33
CA CYS A 418 19.35 -14.24 -0.72
C CYS A 418 19.89 -15.55 -0.14
N LEU A 419 19.70 -16.65 -0.88
CA LEU A 419 20.20 -17.97 -0.51
C LEU A 419 21.42 -18.43 -1.30
N VAL A 420 21.99 -17.55 -2.14
CA VAL A 420 23.23 -17.86 -2.84
C VAL A 420 24.33 -18.14 -1.82
N GLY A 421 25.02 -19.26 -1.98
CA GLY A 421 25.98 -19.76 -1.00
C GLY A 421 25.43 -20.87 -0.10
N TRP A 422 24.10 -20.97 0.06
CA TRP A 422 23.44 -22.08 0.76
C TRP A 422 22.71 -23.03 -0.20
N GLY A 423 21.95 -22.50 -1.17
CA GLY A 423 21.18 -23.26 -2.16
C GLY A 423 19.72 -22.80 -2.26
N GLY A 424 18.98 -23.21 -3.30
CA GLY A 424 17.60 -22.72 -3.48
C GLY A 424 17.55 -21.25 -3.86
N ASN A 425 18.32 -20.87 -4.89
CA ASN A 425 18.63 -19.49 -5.29
C ASN A 425 17.46 -18.74 -5.95
N GLN A 426 16.23 -18.95 -5.47
CA GLN A 426 15.01 -18.25 -5.90
C GLN A 426 14.48 -17.35 -4.77
N LEU A 427 13.24 -16.86 -4.88
CA LEU A 427 12.71 -15.95 -3.86
C LEU A 427 12.60 -16.67 -2.52
N TRP A 428 13.20 -16.05 -1.51
CA TRP A 428 13.09 -16.45 -0.12
C TRP A 428 12.96 -15.20 0.72
N ASP A 429 11.97 -15.17 1.60
CA ASP A 429 11.76 -14.08 2.53
C ASP A 429 11.97 -14.55 3.96
N GLN A 430 12.35 -13.62 4.81
CA GLN A 430 12.51 -13.86 6.23
C GLN A 430 11.88 -12.73 7.03
N ALA A 431 10.85 -13.07 7.81
CA ALA A 431 10.31 -12.23 8.85
C ALA A 431 11.00 -12.50 10.20
N SER A 432 11.33 -11.44 10.93
CA SER A 432 12.05 -11.50 12.20
C SER A 432 11.53 -10.48 13.21
N LEU A 433 11.37 -10.92 14.46
CA LEU A 433 11.26 -10.06 15.64
C LEU A 433 12.63 -9.94 16.30
N GLY A 434 13.30 -8.81 16.03
CA GLY A 434 14.67 -8.53 16.40
C GLY A 434 15.70 -9.47 15.75
N SER A 435 16.98 -9.30 16.11
CA SER A 435 18.09 -9.96 15.41
C SER A 435 18.76 -11.12 16.18
N TRP A 436 18.01 -12.19 16.43
CA TRP A 436 18.51 -13.40 17.09
C TRP A 436 18.11 -14.71 16.40
N GLY A 437 17.87 -14.64 15.09
CA GLY A 437 17.46 -15.76 14.26
C GLY A 437 16.29 -15.40 13.36
N GLU A 438 15.88 -16.39 12.57
CA GLU A 438 14.67 -16.36 11.76
C GLU A 438 13.46 -16.50 12.69
N SER A 439 12.46 -15.61 12.61
CA SER A 439 11.20 -15.86 13.30
C SER A 439 10.30 -16.74 12.44
N ILE A 440 10.12 -16.37 11.17
CA ILE A 440 9.38 -17.13 10.15
C ILE A 440 10.04 -16.89 8.79
N THR A 441 10.34 -17.95 8.04
CA THR A 441 10.78 -17.84 6.63
C THR A 441 9.73 -18.30 5.64
N TYR A 442 9.76 -17.72 4.44
CA TYR A 442 8.83 -18.01 3.37
C TYR A 442 9.59 -18.40 2.09
N ASP A 443 9.10 -19.44 1.41
CA ASP A 443 9.58 -19.91 0.10
C ASP A 443 8.43 -19.83 -0.91
N PRO A 444 8.11 -18.64 -1.47
CA PRO A 444 6.95 -18.46 -2.34
C PRO A 444 7.01 -19.32 -3.62
N ASP A 445 8.21 -19.63 -4.09
CA ASP A 445 8.46 -20.51 -5.23
C ASP A 445 8.47 -22.00 -4.84
N ILE A 446 8.41 -22.32 -3.54
CA ILE A 446 8.62 -23.65 -2.95
C ILE A 446 9.88 -24.29 -3.55
N ASN A 447 10.93 -23.49 -3.75
CA ASN A 447 12.10 -23.86 -4.51
C ASN A 447 12.86 -25.05 -3.88
N LEU A 448 12.81 -25.19 -2.55
CA LEU A 448 13.43 -26.31 -1.84
C LEU A 448 12.58 -27.58 -1.84
N GLY A 449 11.33 -27.50 -2.31
CA GLY A 449 10.41 -28.64 -2.40
C GLY A 449 9.87 -29.08 -1.04
N ARG A 450 9.83 -28.13 -0.10
CA ARG A 450 9.40 -28.31 1.27
C ARG A 450 7.97 -27.76 1.42
N SER A 451 7.84 -26.53 1.91
CA SER A 451 6.57 -25.82 2.10
C SER A 451 6.73 -24.34 1.78
N MET A 452 5.62 -23.60 1.76
CA MET A 452 5.67 -22.15 1.60
C MET A 452 6.18 -21.44 2.85
N VAL A 453 5.99 -22.00 4.05
CA VAL A 453 6.56 -21.46 5.29
C VAL A 453 7.47 -22.51 5.92
N ASP A 454 8.74 -22.19 6.05
CA ASP A 454 9.78 -23.12 6.46
C ASP A 454 10.26 -22.83 7.89
N ASP A 455 11.41 -22.20 8.09
CA ASP A 455 12.02 -22.00 9.41
C ASP A 455 11.14 -21.13 10.31
N VAL A 456 10.66 -21.71 11.41
CA VAL A 456 9.84 -21.03 12.41
C VAL A 456 10.48 -21.23 13.77
N ARG A 457 10.79 -20.16 14.50
CA ARG A 457 11.54 -20.26 15.76
C ARG A 457 10.91 -19.37 16.84
N PRO A 458 10.91 -19.77 18.12
CA PRO A 458 10.45 -18.90 19.20
C PRO A 458 11.41 -17.72 19.42
N MET A 459 10.88 -16.67 20.03
CA MET A 459 11.64 -15.47 20.40
C MET A 459 11.94 -15.43 21.89
N MET A 460 13.04 -14.75 22.26
CA MET A 460 13.42 -14.48 23.66
C MET A 460 13.48 -15.71 24.58
N VAL A 461 13.86 -16.87 24.03
CA VAL A 461 14.13 -18.09 24.79
C VAL A 461 15.60 -18.50 24.71
N TRP A 462 16.06 -19.31 25.65
CA TRP A 462 17.44 -19.81 25.62
C TRP A 462 17.80 -20.51 24.31
N ASN A 463 19.00 -20.27 23.86
CA ASN A 463 19.50 -20.70 22.56
C ASN A 463 19.53 -22.23 22.38
N MET A 464 19.58 -22.67 21.12
CA MET A 464 19.84 -24.07 20.79
C MET A 464 21.34 -24.42 20.89
N ASN A 465 21.63 -25.67 21.24
CA ASN A 465 22.94 -26.32 21.14
C ASN A 465 24.10 -25.60 21.84
N LYS A 466 23.85 -25.01 23.02
CA LYS A 466 24.93 -24.58 23.95
C LYS A 466 24.69 -25.15 25.34
N ASP A 467 25.78 -25.57 25.97
CA ASP A 467 25.76 -26.09 27.34
C ASP A 467 25.46 -25.00 28.38
N THR A 468 25.79 -23.74 28.07
CA THR A 468 25.46 -22.57 28.90
C THR A 468 24.46 -21.71 28.15
N PRO A 469 23.28 -21.43 28.73
CA PRO A 469 22.28 -20.56 28.11
C PRO A 469 22.82 -19.15 27.82
N GLU A 470 22.62 -18.69 26.58
CA GLU A 470 22.98 -17.37 26.09
C GLU A 470 21.74 -16.65 25.53
N LYS A 471 21.63 -15.34 25.74
CA LYS A 471 20.58 -14.50 25.15
C LYS A 471 20.93 -14.13 23.70
N TRP A 472 19.92 -13.76 22.92
CA TRP A 472 20.05 -13.14 21.58
C TRP A 472 20.77 -14.01 20.56
N TRP A 473 20.59 -15.33 20.68
CA TRP A 473 21.18 -16.31 19.82
C TRP A 473 20.12 -17.19 19.18
N TRP A 474 20.52 -17.98 18.18
CA TRP A 474 19.66 -18.92 17.47
C TRP A 474 18.91 -19.83 18.45
N THR A 475 17.58 -19.85 18.35
CA THR A 475 16.66 -20.72 19.10
C THR A 475 16.32 -21.96 18.28
N ASN A 476 15.72 -22.99 18.88
CA ASN A 476 15.33 -24.19 18.13
C ASN A 476 14.33 -23.87 17.01
N ASN A 477 14.46 -24.52 15.86
CA ASN A 477 13.43 -24.46 14.83
C ASN A 477 12.30 -25.44 15.17
N VAL A 478 11.10 -24.90 15.33
CA VAL A 478 9.90 -25.60 15.79
C VAL A 478 8.85 -25.78 14.71
N GLY A 479 9.14 -25.51 13.45
CA GLY A 479 8.05 -25.63 12.50
C GLY A 479 8.33 -25.42 11.04
N GLY A 480 7.17 -25.36 10.40
CA GLY A 480 6.77 -25.03 9.05
C GLY A 480 5.24 -24.98 9.07
N CYS A 481 4.66 -24.14 8.23
CA CYS A 481 3.24 -24.15 7.89
C CYS A 481 3.09 -24.12 6.37
N ASP A 482 1.88 -24.29 5.86
CA ASP A 482 1.64 -24.13 4.43
C ASP A 482 0.28 -23.49 4.25
N PHE A 483 0.10 -22.76 3.15
CA PHE A 483 -1.19 -22.20 2.80
C PHE A 483 -1.50 -22.52 1.34
N LEU A 484 -2.74 -22.97 1.12
CA LEU A 484 -3.21 -23.63 -0.07
C LEU A 484 -2.32 -24.79 -0.57
N THR A 485 -2.56 -25.98 -0.03
CA THR A 485 -1.98 -27.23 -0.54
C THR A 485 -3.04 -27.99 -1.33
N VAL A 486 -2.78 -28.28 -2.61
CA VAL A 486 -3.72 -29.01 -3.49
C VAL A 486 -2.99 -30.17 -4.17
N PHE A 487 -3.65 -31.32 -4.26
CA PHE A 487 -3.14 -32.52 -4.93
C PHE A 487 -4.10 -33.04 -5.99
N ASP A 488 -3.55 -33.66 -7.03
CA ASP A 488 -4.32 -34.30 -8.09
C ASP A 488 -4.85 -35.70 -7.70
N SER A 489 -5.56 -36.36 -8.62
CA SER A 489 -6.11 -37.71 -8.40
C SER A 489 -5.06 -38.81 -8.21
N ASN A 490 -3.81 -38.54 -8.59
CA ASN A 490 -2.67 -39.45 -8.42
C ASN A 490 -1.88 -39.19 -7.13
N GLY A 491 -2.26 -38.15 -6.36
CA GLY A 491 -1.57 -37.74 -5.15
C GLY A 491 -0.32 -36.89 -5.41
N SER A 492 -0.19 -36.29 -6.59
CA SER A 492 0.85 -35.32 -6.93
C SER A 492 0.44 -33.90 -6.55
N LYS A 493 1.35 -33.13 -5.91
CA LYS A 493 1.08 -31.75 -5.49
C LYS A 493 1.03 -30.84 -6.74
N PHE A 494 0.03 -29.96 -6.79
CA PHE A 494 0.07 -28.81 -7.68
C PHE A 494 0.97 -27.74 -7.06
N TYR A 495 2.00 -27.33 -7.79
CA TYR A 495 2.84 -26.20 -7.39
C TYR A 495 2.24 -24.90 -7.92
N ASN A 496 2.41 -23.83 -7.14
CA ASN A 496 1.88 -22.52 -7.49
C ASN A 496 2.63 -21.94 -8.70
N SER A 497 1.92 -21.13 -9.47
CA SER A 497 2.39 -20.42 -10.65
C SER A 497 2.02 -18.94 -10.56
N ASN A 498 2.60 -18.10 -11.43
CA ASN A 498 2.35 -16.66 -11.44
C ASN A 498 2.56 -15.98 -10.05
N MET A 499 3.51 -16.48 -9.26
CA MET A 499 3.70 -16.06 -7.86
C MET A 499 4.43 -14.73 -7.75
N LYS A 500 3.74 -13.71 -7.25
CA LYS A 500 4.23 -12.34 -7.03
C LYS A 500 4.19 -11.99 -5.54
N SER A 501 5.07 -11.09 -5.11
CA SER A 501 5.21 -10.65 -3.72
C SER A 501 5.12 -9.13 -3.63
N MET A 502 4.09 -8.61 -2.96
CA MET A 502 3.89 -7.19 -2.70
C MET A 502 4.29 -6.85 -1.26
N TYR A 503 5.15 -5.84 -1.09
CA TYR A 503 5.65 -5.40 0.22
C TYR A 503 5.05 -4.05 0.60
N SER A 504 3.93 -4.07 1.32
CA SER A 504 3.18 -2.87 1.73
C SER A 504 3.72 -2.21 2.99
N ALA A 505 4.48 -2.95 3.81
CA ALA A 505 5.27 -2.42 4.93
C ALA A 505 6.40 -3.39 5.29
N TYR A 506 7.62 -2.89 5.41
CA TYR A 506 8.81 -3.72 5.71
C TYR A 506 9.07 -3.87 7.21
N CYS A 507 8.88 -2.80 8.00
CA CYS A 507 9.31 -2.67 9.40
C CYS A 507 8.94 -1.26 9.95
N PRO A 508 9.23 -0.91 11.23
CA PRO A 508 9.66 -1.76 12.36
C PRO A 508 8.56 -2.13 13.37
N ASN A 509 7.33 -1.65 13.21
CA ASN A 509 6.19 -1.91 14.11
C ASN A 509 5.33 -3.09 13.62
N ILE A 510 5.01 -3.10 12.34
CA ILE A 510 4.23 -4.15 11.68
C ILE A 510 4.78 -4.37 10.27
N THR A 511 4.96 -5.62 9.91
CA THR A 511 5.26 -6.02 8.53
C THR A 511 3.96 -6.31 7.78
N ASP A 512 3.96 -6.13 6.47
CA ASP A 512 2.79 -6.36 5.63
C ASP A 512 3.23 -6.79 4.23
N VAL A 513 3.13 -8.08 3.96
CA VAL A 513 3.54 -8.68 2.68
C VAL A 513 2.43 -9.57 2.15
N THR A 514 2.09 -9.42 0.87
CA THR A 514 1.10 -10.26 0.18
C THR A 514 1.78 -11.13 -0.86
N TYR A 515 1.59 -12.44 -0.76
CA TYR A 515 1.95 -13.41 -1.79
C TYR A 515 0.71 -13.77 -2.59
N ALA A 516 0.74 -13.57 -3.91
CA ALA A 516 -0.40 -13.85 -4.77
C ALA A 516 0.04 -14.57 -6.06
N GLY A 517 -0.84 -15.41 -6.59
CA GLY A 517 -0.58 -16.16 -7.81
C GLY A 517 -1.74 -17.10 -8.13
N THR A 518 -1.42 -18.25 -8.71
CA THR A 518 -2.40 -19.26 -9.09
C THR A 518 -1.99 -20.67 -8.67
N ALA A 519 -2.97 -21.53 -8.46
CA ALA A 519 -2.80 -22.93 -8.09
C ALA A 519 -3.77 -23.84 -8.87
N ALA A 520 -3.52 -25.15 -8.80
CA ALA A 520 -4.32 -26.18 -9.45
C ALA A 520 -4.50 -25.96 -10.97
N ASN A 521 -3.39 -25.66 -11.67
CA ASN A 521 -3.37 -25.31 -13.10
C ASN A 521 -4.28 -24.10 -13.40
N ASP A 522 -4.02 -22.98 -12.72
CA ASP A 522 -4.75 -21.71 -12.87
C ASP A 522 -6.25 -21.73 -12.50
N ASN A 523 -6.76 -22.83 -11.94
CA ASN A 523 -8.17 -22.93 -11.57
C ASN A 523 -8.50 -22.27 -10.22
N ILE A 524 -7.48 -21.93 -9.42
CA ILE A 524 -7.63 -21.18 -8.16
C ILE A 524 -6.70 -19.98 -8.20
N LYS A 525 -7.25 -18.76 -8.10
CA LYS A 525 -6.46 -17.57 -7.78
C LYS A 525 -6.20 -17.56 -6.28
N LEU A 526 -4.95 -17.38 -5.88
CA LEU A 526 -4.52 -17.41 -4.49
C LEU A 526 -3.95 -16.06 -4.07
N SER A 527 -4.30 -15.63 -2.86
CA SER A 527 -3.70 -14.49 -2.19
C SER A 527 -3.56 -14.80 -0.70
N CYS A 528 -2.38 -14.54 -0.16
CA CYS A 528 -2.10 -14.66 1.26
C CYS A 528 -1.31 -13.45 1.73
N ARG A 529 -1.93 -12.65 2.59
CA ARG A 529 -1.31 -11.50 3.24
C ARG A 529 -0.80 -11.91 4.61
N THR A 530 0.50 -11.74 4.85
CA THR A 530 1.17 -12.05 6.13
C THR A 530 1.63 -10.78 6.84
N ARG A 531 1.39 -10.74 8.15
CA ARG A 531 1.75 -9.61 9.03
C ARG A 531 2.39 -10.11 10.32
N LEU A 532 3.61 -9.63 10.60
CA LEU A 532 4.35 -9.89 11.85
C LEU A 532 4.32 -8.63 12.73
N LEU A 533 4.08 -8.82 14.03
CA LEU A 533 3.76 -7.75 14.96
C LEU A 533 4.92 -7.53 15.96
N ARG A 534 5.41 -6.28 16.09
CA ARG A 534 6.34 -5.90 17.16
C ARG A 534 5.71 -6.16 18.53
N THR A 535 6.36 -7.05 19.29
CA THR A 535 5.97 -7.42 20.66
C THR A 535 7.17 -8.00 21.40
N ASP A 536 7.08 -8.10 22.73
CA ASP A 536 8.12 -8.62 23.61
C ASP A 536 7.80 -9.98 24.25
N ASP A 537 6.60 -10.52 24.01
CA ASP A 537 6.12 -11.77 24.59
C ASP A 537 6.42 -12.99 23.69
N TYR A 538 5.63 -13.22 22.64
CA TYR A 538 5.82 -14.33 21.71
C TYR A 538 5.38 -14.01 20.28
N ILE A 539 5.83 -14.83 19.32
CA ILE A 539 5.57 -14.60 17.90
C ILE A 539 4.11 -14.84 17.58
N ARG A 540 3.52 -13.86 16.89
CA ARG A 540 2.21 -13.92 16.26
C ARG A 540 2.35 -13.48 14.81
N ALA A 541 2.00 -14.35 13.89
CA ALA A 541 1.86 -14.01 12.48
C ALA A 541 0.39 -14.13 12.09
N VAL A 542 -0.14 -13.04 11.52
CA VAL A 542 -1.51 -12.97 11.04
C VAL A 542 -1.50 -13.21 9.54
N TYR A 543 -2.32 -14.16 9.09
CA TYR A 543 -2.50 -14.54 7.70
C TYR A 543 -3.94 -14.23 7.28
N ASP A 544 -4.13 -13.33 6.32
CA ASP A 544 -5.39 -13.18 5.62
C ASP A 544 -5.32 -14.00 4.32
N LEU A 545 -6.23 -14.95 4.18
CA LEU A 545 -6.29 -15.88 3.07
C LEU A 545 -7.45 -15.50 2.17
N ARG A 546 -7.22 -15.43 0.85
CA ARG A 546 -8.26 -15.35 -0.17
C ARG A 546 -7.96 -16.34 -1.28
N TYR A 547 -8.88 -17.26 -1.52
CA TYR A 547 -8.82 -18.22 -2.62
C TYR A 547 -10.09 -18.10 -3.46
N ASP A 548 -9.94 -17.77 -4.73
CA ASP A 548 -11.04 -17.63 -5.69
C ASP A 548 -10.98 -18.75 -6.72
N VAL A 549 -12.02 -19.59 -6.75
CA VAL A 549 -12.11 -20.71 -7.68
C VAL A 549 -12.66 -20.19 -9.00
N VAL A 550 -11.81 -20.16 -10.03
CA VAL A 550 -12.16 -19.67 -11.38
C VAL A 550 -12.45 -20.81 -12.35
N GLY A 551 -11.93 -22.01 -12.06
CA GLY A 551 -12.19 -23.24 -12.82
C GLY A 551 -12.53 -24.41 -11.90
N ALA A 552 -13.14 -25.46 -12.44
CA ALA A 552 -13.55 -26.61 -11.64
C ALA A 552 -12.33 -27.40 -11.12
N VAL A 553 -12.31 -27.71 -9.82
CA VAL A 553 -11.24 -28.48 -9.18
C VAL A 553 -11.83 -29.70 -8.49
N THR A 554 -11.41 -30.90 -8.90
CA THR A 554 -11.79 -32.14 -8.21
C THR A 554 -11.07 -32.21 -6.87
N VAL A 555 -11.84 -32.39 -5.80
CA VAL A 555 -11.33 -32.46 -4.42
C VAL A 555 -12.02 -33.61 -3.70
N ASP A 556 -11.53 -34.01 -2.54
CA ASP A 556 -12.22 -34.94 -1.65
C ASP A 556 -12.02 -34.50 -0.20
N ALA A 557 -13.11 -34.37 0.55
CA ALA A 557 -13.06 -34.04 1.97
C ALA A 557 -12.52 -35.20 2.85
N ASN A 558 -12.46 -36.42 2.32
CA ASN A 558 -11.89 -37.59 3.00
C ASN A 558 -11.10 -38.48 2.02
N PRO A 559 -10.00 -37.97 1.46
CA PRO A 559 -9.27 -38.67 0.43
C PRO A 559 -8.50 -39.87 0.99
N SER A 560 -8.31 -40.87 0.13
CA SER A 560 -7.33 -41.94 0.40
C SER A 560 -5.93 -41.41 0.11
N GLY A 561 -5.22 -41.03 1.17
CA GLY A 561 -3.87 -40.47 1.05
C GLY A 561 -3.90 -39.03 0.54
N ASN A 562 -3.09 -38.73 -0.49
CA ASN A 562 -3.04 -37.40 -1.10
C ASN A 562 -4.00 -37.23 -2.28
N ASN A 563 -4.73 -38.28 -2.71
CA ASN A 563 -5.53 -38.21 -3.93
C ASN A 563 -6.65 -37.17 -3.81
N ASN A 564 -6.63 -36.11 -4.61
CA ASN A 564 -7.58 -34.99 -4.58
C ASN A 564 -7.64 -34.25 -3.22
N ARG A 565 -6.56 -34.32 -2.42
CA ARG A 565 -6.47 -33.62 -1.13
C ARG A 565 -6.37 -32.11 -1.33
N ILE A 566 -7.05 -31.36 -0.48
CA ILE A 566 -6.90 -29.91 -0.36
C ILE A 566 -6.86 -29.47 1.10
N ALA A 567 -5.94 -28.56 1.41
CA ALA A 567 -5.87 -27.85 2.69
C ALA A 567 -5.71 -26.36 2.41
N PHE A 568 -6.62 -25.55 2.95
CA PHE A 568 -6.58 -24.09 2.81
C PHE A 568 -5.47 -23.46 3.67
N PHE A 569 -5.19 -24.07 4.83
CA PHE A 569 -4.06 -23.73 5.70
C PHE A 569 -3.62 -24.96 6.47
N GLN A 570 -2.32 -25.10 6.76
CA GLN A 570 -1.77 -26.17 7.59
C GLN A 570 -1.05 -25.62 8.82
N LEU A 571 -1.45 -26.04 10.02
CA LEU A 571 -0.64 -25.89 11.23
C LEU A 571 0.34 -27.08 11.29
N GLY A 572 1.60 -26.83 10.95
CA GLY A 572 2.51 -27.86 10.45
C GLY A 572 2.57 -27.84 8.91
N SER A 573 3.49 -28.58 8.30
CA SER A 573 3.50 -28.71 6.83
C SER A 573 3.93 -30.11 6.41
N ASP A 574 3.51 -30.53 5.22
CA ASP A 574 3.85 -31.85 4.69
C ASP A 574 5.37 -32.01 4.51
N GLY A 575 6.04 -30.97 4.02
CA GLY A 575 7.46 -30.97 3.66
C GLY A 575 8.42 -30.40 4.72
N TYR A 576 7.92 -29.74 5.78
CA TYR A 576 8.77 -29.04 6.75
C TYR A 576 8.26 -29.01 8.19
N ASN A 577 7.99 -30.17 8.78
CA ASN A 577 7.90 -30.27 10.24
C ASN A 577 9.28 -30.54 10.86
N ASN A 578 9.94 -29.52 11.42
CA ASN A 578 11.13 -29.66 12.28
C ASN A 578 10.81 -29.96 13.76
N HIS A 579 9.52 -30.10 14.06
CA HIS A 579 8.94 -30.31 15.39
C HIS A 579 8.10 -31.58 15.46
N ASN A 580 8.06 -32.18 16.64
CA ASN A 580 7.14 -33.24 17.04
C ASN A 580 6.41 -32.83 18.33
N PHE A 581 5.32 -33.51 18.69
CA PHE A 581 4.44 -33.10 19.80
C PHE A 581 3.59 -34.28 20.25
N GLU A 582 3.32 -34.43 21.54
CA GLU A 582 2.58 -35.59 22.05
C GLU A 582 1.06 -35.39 22.12
N MET A 583 0.60 -34.14 22.17
CA MET A 583 -0.81 -33.83 22.36
C MET A 583 -1.31 -32.78 21.36
N MET A 584 -2.54 -32.98 20.90
CA MET A 584 -3.35 -31.98 20.21
C MET A 584 -4.53 -31.60 21.07
N ALA A 585 -4.90 -30.33 21.05
CA ALA A 585 -6.14 -29.84 21.63
C ALA A 585 -6.85 -28.91 20.67
N ARG A 586 -8.18 -28.82 20.80
CA ARG A 586 -8.97 -27.77 20.18
C ARG A 586 -10.01 -27.23 21.14
N GLY A 587 -10.46 -26.02 20.87
CA GLY A 587 -11.56 -25.44 21.60
C GLY A 587 -12.10 -24.19 20.97
N ASP A 588 -12.88 -23.48 21.78
CA ASP A 588 -13.47 -22.21 21.43
C ASP A 588 -13.27 -21.18 22.56
N GLU A 589 -13.99 -20.05 22.52
CA GLU A 589 -13.90 -19.02 23.54
C GLU A 589 -14.20 -19.54 24.96
N ASN A 590 -14.98 -20.62 25.10
CA ASN A 590 -15.32 -21.23 26.40
C ASN A 590 -14.25 -22.19 26.93
N GLY A 591 -13.16 -22.40 26.19
CA GLY A 591 -12.05 -23.27 26.57
C GLY A 591 -12.01 -24.57 25.80
N LEU A 592 -11.42 -25.59 26.43
CA LEU A 592 -11.15 -26.88 25.80
C LEU A 592 -12.44 -27.63 25.42
N VAL A 593 -12.52 -28.04 24.15
CA VAL A 593 -13.58 -28.94 23.67
C VAL A 593 -13.08 -30.38 23.69
N GLU A 594 -11.87 -30.63 23.19
CA GLU A 594 -11.24 -31.95 23.24
C GLU A 594 -9.72 -31.87 23.18
N GLU A 595 -9.07 -32.86 23.78
CA GLU A 595 -7.62 -33.06 23.81
C GLU A 595 -7.31 -34.55 23.56
N TRP A 596 -6.32 -34.85 22.72
CA TRP A 596 -5.98 -36.22 22.35
C TRP A 596 -4.53 -36.38 21.89
N ALA A 597 -4.02 -37.60 21.97
CA ALA A 597 -2.77 -37.97 21.32
C ALA A 597 -3.00 -38.21 19.81
N PRO A 598 -2.32 -37.48 18.90
CA PRO A 598 -2.58 -37.56 17.47
C PRO A 598 -2.04 -38.84 16.84
N VAL A 599 -2.69 -39.31 15.77
CA VAL A 599 -2.11 -40.35 14.91
C VAL A 599 -1.10 -39.67 13.98
N LYS A 600 0.17 -40.06 14.13
CA LYS A 600 1.30 -39.52 13.36
C LYS A 600 1.68 -40.45 12.20
N GLY A 601 2.10 -39.88 11.07
CA GLY A 601 2.53 -40.64 9.90
C GLY A 601 1.40 -41.31 9.12
N GLY A 602 1.79 -42.20 8.21
CA GLY A 602 0.85 -42.97 7.38
C GLY A 602 0.33 -42.24 6.13
N LEU A 603 0.58 -40.93 5.99
CA LEU A 603 0.08 -40.13 4.87
C LEU A 603 -1.42 -40.32 4.69
N SER A 604 -2.17 -40.15 5.78
CA SER A 604 -3.60 -40.43 5.84
C SER A 604 -4.30 -39.55 6.86
N TYR A 605 -5.58 -39.27 6.62
CA TYR A 605 -6.43 -38.59 7.59
C TYR A 605 -6.79 -39.51 8.76
N SER A 606 -6.60 -39.01 9.97
CA SER A 606 -7.11 -39.64 11.20
C SER A 606 -8.45 -39.06 11.63
N ARG A 607 -8.74 -37.83 11.21
CA ARG A 607 -9.99 -37.11 11.43
C ARG A 607 -10.24 -36.19 10.23
N THR A 608 -11.49 -36.05 9.81
CA THR A 608 -11.88 -35.22 8.66
C THR A 608 -13.11 -34.38 8.97
N SER A 609 -13.19 -33.21 8.33
CA SER A 609 -14.36 -32.32 8.36
C SER A 609 -14.93 -32.05 9.76
N ILE A 610 -14.05 -31.83 10.74
CA ILE A 610 -14.43 -31.42 12.09
C ILE A 610 -14.93 -29.98 12.01
N ALA A 611 -16.22 -29.74 12.26
CA ALA A 611 -16.75 -28.39 12.31
C ALA A 611 -16.16 -27.61 13.49
N GLY A 612 -15.84 -26.34 13.25
CA GLY A 612 -15.52 -25.38 14.30
C GLY A 612 -16.67 -25.18 15.29
N THR A 613 -16.34 -24.75 16.50
CA THR A 613 -17.29 -24.42 17.58
C THR A 613 -17.09 -22.97 18.04
N GLY A 614 -18.14 -22.37 18.59
CA GLY A 614 -18.10 -20.99 19.06
C GLY A 614 -17.78 -19.96 17.97
N SER A 615 -17.32 -18.78 18.38
CA SER A 615 -16.88 -17.70 17.50
C SER A 615 -15.37 -17.66 17.33
N VAL A 616 -14.59 -18.15 18.30
CA VAL A 616 -13.12 -18.12 18.24
C VAL A 616 -12.55 -19.53 18.26
N ASN A 617 -12.28 -20.09 17.08
CA ASN A 617 -11.79 -21.45 16.94
C ASN A 617 -10.27 -21.50 17.15
N TRP A 618 -9.79 -22.41 17.99
CA TRP A 618 -8.34 -22.58 18.19
C TRP A 618 -7.90 -24.04 18.24
N PHE A 619 -6.66 -24.26 17.82
CA PHE A 619 -5.97 -25.55 17.89
C PHE A 619 -4.57 -25.38 18.50
N SER A 620 -4.17 -26.33 19.33
CA SER A 620 -2.85 -26.38 19.96
C SER A 620 -2.14 -27.68 19.61
N LEU A 621 -0.87 -27.57 19.21
CA LEU A 621 0.11 -28.66 19.19
C LEU A 621 1.07 -28.41 20.35
N HIS A 622 0.96 -29.22 21.41
CA HIS A 622 1.72 -29.01 22.66
C HIS A 622 2.34 -30.30 23.16
N GLN A 623 3.15 -30.20 24.23
CA GLN A 623 4.17 -31.19 24.55
C GLN A 623 5.16 -31.34 23.39
N ALA A 624 5.53 -30.19 22.83
CA ALA A 624 6.48 -30.07 21.74
C ALA A 624 7.83 -30.67 22.12
N ASN A 625 8.42 -31.39 21.18
CA ASN A 625 9.73 -31.99 21.32
C ASN A 625 10.46 -32.06 19.99
N SER A 626 11.77 -32.31 20.06
CA SER A 626 12.62 -32.36 18.88
C SER A 626 12.40 -33.63 18.06
N LYS A 627 12.34 -33.48 16.74
CA LYS A 627 12.56 -34.64 15.85
C LYS A 627 14.03 -35.09 15.84
N ASP A 628 14.96 -34.19 16.16
CA ASP A 628 16.39 -34.44 16.27
C ASP A 628 16.79 -34.44 17.75
N THR A 629 16.93 -35.62 18.34
CA THR A 629 17.28 -35.74 19.77
C THR A 629 18.68 -35.22 20.11
N SER A 630 19.49 -34.86 19.12
CA SER A 630 20.78 -34.19 19.34
C SER A 630 20.64 -32.67 19.51
N ALA A 631 19.53 -32.08 19.07
CA ALA A 631 19.20 -30.68 19.30
C ALA A 631 18.66 -30.49 20.73
N TYR A 632 19.24 -29.56 21.47
CA TYR A 632 18.85 -29.22 22.85
C TYR A 632 18.79 -27.70 23.04
N GLY A 633 18.08 -27.24 24.06
CA GLY A 633 17.77 -25.82 24.28
C GLY A 633 16.26 -25.62 24.46
N ALA A 634 15.81 -24.37 24.53
CA ALA A 634 14.39 -24.07 24.72
C ALA A 634 13.56 -24.41 23.46
N TRP A 635 12.36 -24.93 23.70
CA TRP A 635 11.39 -25.33 22.67
C TRP A 635 10.09 -24.52 22.81
N ALA A 636 9.20 -24.66 21.83
CA ALA A 636 7.95 -23.91 21.78
C ALA A 636 6.81 -24.75 21.20
N ASN A 637 5.62 -24.51 21.76
CA ASN A 637 4.36 -25.03 21.28
C ASN A 637 3.82 -24.17 20.13
N ARG A 638 2.98 -24.77 19.30
CA ARG A 638 2.40 -24.10 18.14
C ARG A 638 0.90 -24.06 18.24
N GLY A 639 0.31 -22.92 17.90
CA GLY A 639 -1.13 -22.73 17.90
C GLY A 639 -1.64 -22.10 16.62
N LEU A 640 -2.91 -22.36 16.36
CA LEU A 640 -3.70 -21.76 15.29
C LEU A 640 -4.95 -21.16 15.91
N VAL A 641 -5.27 -19.91 15.58
CA VAL A 641 -6.55 -19.28 15.91
C VAL A 641 -7.20 -18.80 14.63
N VAL A 642 -8.46 -19.15 14.38
CA VAL A 642 -9.24 -18.61 13.26
C VAL A 642 -10.13 -17.49 13.79
N ARG A 643 -9.84 -16.26 13.35
CA ARG A 643 -10.54 -15.04 13.77
C ARG A 643 -11.76 -14.76 12.90
N GLU A 644 -11.61 -14.99 11.61
CA GLU A 644 -12.64 -14.74 10.59
C GLU A 644 -12.65 -15.90 9.59
N TYR A 645 -13.82 -16.28 9.12
CA TYR A 645 -13.98 -17.31 8.10
C TYR A 645 -15.29 -17.12 7.33
N GLU A 646 -15.18 -17.11 6.01
CA GLU A 646 -16.29 -17.25 5.09
C GLU A 646 -15.84 -18.09 3.90
N GLY A 647 -16.69 -18.98 3.41
CA GLY A 647 -16.42 -19.68 2.18
C GLY A 647 -17.68 -20.01 1.41
N ARG A 648 -17.53 -20.27 0.12
CA ARG A 648 -18.50 -20.99 -0.69
C ARG A 648 -17.81 -22.23 -1.23
N LEU A 649 -18.26 -23.40 -0.82
CA LEU A 649 -17.60 -24.68 -1.11
C LEU A 649 -18.61 -25.65 -1.71
N GLY A 650 -18.34 -26.15 -2.92
CA GLY A 650 -19.27 -26.98 -3.67
C GLY A 650 -20.53 -26.22 -4.11
N GLY A 651 -20.48 -24.88 -4.19
CA GLY A 651 -21.62 -24.00 -4.43
C GLY A 651 -22.47 -23.67 -3.20
N VAL A 652 -22.03 -24.03 -1.99
CA VAL A 652 -22.77 -23.79 -0.74
C VAL A 652 -21.98 -22.84 0.15
N VAL A 653 -22.61 -21.75 0.59
CA VAL A 653 -22.01 -20.80 1.55
C VAL A 653 -21.83 -21.48 2.91
N GLN A 654 -20.65 -21.32 3.48
CA GLN A 654 -20.19 -21.86 4.76
C GLN A 654 -19.66 -20.70 5.60
N SER A 655 -20.29 -20.46 6.75
CA SER A 655 -19.78 -19.53 7.77
C SER A 655 -19.02 -20.25 8.90
N THR A 656 -18.96 -21.57 8.84
CA THR A 656 -18.28 -22.41 9.84
C THR A 656 -17.01 -22.99 9.21
N PRO A 657 -15.82 -22.76 9.77
CA PRO A 657 -14.60 -23.40 9.32
C PRO A 657 -14.63 -24.90 9.65
N TYR A 658 -14.01 -25.72 8.79
CA TYR A 658 -13.88 -27.16 8.99
C TYR A 658 -12.42 -27.54 9.08
N PHE A 659 -12.09 -28.51 9.94
CA PHE A 659 -10.72 -28.91 10.21
C PHE A 659 -10.51 -30.40 10.03
N SER A 660 -9.30 -30.79 9.63
CA SER A 660 -8.91 -32.19 9.46
C SER A 660 -7.53 -32.44 10.07
N VAL A 661 -7.24 -33.68 10.44
CA VAL A 661 -5.95 -34.08 11.02
C VAL A 661 -5.29 -35.09 10.09
N TYR A 662 -4.20 -34.67 9.46
CA TYR A 662 -3.47 -35.45 8.47
C TYR A 662 -2.12 -35.89 9.01
N GLY A 663 -1.81 -37.19 8.95
CA GLY A 663 -0.52 -37.73 9.36
C GLY A 663 0.56 -37.50 8.30
N THR A 664 1.63 -36.79 8.64
CA THR A 664 2.73 -36.43 7.73
C THR A 664 3.97 -37.30 7.95
N ASN A 665 4.85 -37.33 6.95
CA ASN A 665 6.14 -38.00 7.06
C ASN A 665 7.22 -37.15 6.39
N ASN A 666 8.06 -36.50 7.20
CA ASN A 666 9.13 -35.64 6.73
C ASN A 666 10.49 -36.32 6.98
N GLY A 667 11.21 -36.68 5.93
CA GLY A 667 12.53 -37.31 6.05
C GLY A 667 12.53 -38.64 6.80
N GLY A 668 11.41 -39.38 6.81
CA GLY A 668 11.25 -40.63 7.55
C GLY A 668 10.78 -40.46 9.01
N VAL A 669 10.51 -39.23 9.45
CA VAL A 669 9.96 -38.93 10.78
C VAL A 669 8.44 -38.74 10.70
N PRO A 670 7.64 -39.62 11.35
CA PRO A 670 6.20 -39.46 11.45
C PRO A 670 5.81 -38.22 12.29
N SER A 671 4.87 -37.42 11.78
CA SER A 671 4.24 -36.31 12.50
C SER A 671 2.77 -36.15 12.05
N ALA A 672 2.11 -35.05 12.40
CA ALA A 672 0.77 -34.73 11.94
C ALA A 672 0.55 -33.21 11.79
N ASN A 673 -0.39 -32.82 10.94
CA ASN A 673 -0.84 -31.44 10.75
C ASN A 673 -2.31 -31.30 11.16
N VAL A 674 -2.68 -30.09 11.59
CA VAL A 674 -4.08 -29.64 11.57
C VAL A 674 -4.30 -28.83 10.30
N GLU A 675 -5.39 -29.08 9.59
CA GLU A 675 -5.67 -28.43 8.31
C GLU A 675 -7.01 -27.71 8.34
N LEU A 676 -7.05 -26.45 7.91
CA LEU A 676 -8.29 -25.82 7.48
C LEU A 676 -8.72 -26.49 6.17
N SER A 677 -9.90 -27.10 6.14
CA SER A 677 -10.28 -28.15 5.18
C SER A 677 -11.74 -28.06 4.75
N LEU A 678 -12.17 -29.01 3.91
CA LEU A 678 -13.53 -29.06 3.36
C LEU A 678 -14.57 -29.59 4.35
N PRO A 679 -15.84 -29.13 4.26
CA PRO A 679 -16.95 -29.83 4.87
C PRO A 679 -17.18 -31.20 4.21
N SER A 680 -17.82 -32.10 4.96
CA SER A 680 -18.09 -33.47 4.50
C SER A 680 -18.94 -33.49 3.22
N GLY A 681 -18.60 -34.37 2.29
CA GLY A 681 -19.37 -34.61 1.06
C GLY A 681 -19.04 -33.68 -0.11
N VAL A 682 -18.13 -32.71 0.06
CA VAL A 682 -17.63 -31.90 -1.07
C VAL A 682 -16.62 -32.71 -1.87
N THR A 683 -16.90 -32.89 -3.16
CA THR A 683 -16.04 -33.63 -4.10
C THR A 683 -15.54 -32.76 -5.27
N GLU A 684 -15.97 -31.51 -5.35
CA GLU A 684 -15.62 -30.57 -6.41
C GLU A 684 -15.78 -29.15 -5.87
N LEU A 685 -14.81 -28.28 -6.16
CA LEU A 685 -14.94 -26.84 -6.08
C LEU A 685 -15.34 -26.30 -7.45
N LYS A 686 -16.35 -25.43 -7.48
CA LYS A 686 -16.96 -24.91 -8.71
C LYS A 686 -16.47 -23.50 -9.00
N PRO A 687 -16.46 -23.04 -10.26
CA PRO A 687 -16.26 -21.63 -10.57
C PRO A 687 -17.21 -20.74 -9.75
N GLY A 688 -16.64 -19.74 -9.07
CA GLY A 688 -17.36 -18.83 -8.15
C GLY A 688 -17.45 -19.32 -6.69
N ASP A 689 -16.87 -20.49 -6.38
CA ASP A 689 -16.52 -20.86 -5.01
C ASP A 689 -15.33 -20.03 -4.50
N TYR A 690 -15.25 -19.82 -3.19
CA TYR A 690 -14.15 -19.07 -2.57
C TYR A 690 -13.92 -19.49 -1.13
N VAL A 691 -12.76 -19.13 -0.59
CA VAL A 691 -12.47 -19.13 0.84
C VAL A 691 -11.82 -17.81 1.20
N GLU A 692 -12.29 -17.21 2.28
CA GLU A 692 -11.74 -16.04 2.92
C GLU A 692 -11.59 -16.34 4.41
N ALA A 693 -10.39 -16.15 4.97
CA ALA A 693 -10.16 -16.46 6.37
C ALA A 693 -9.02 -15.62 6.95
N GLN A 694 -9.15 -15.25 8.23
CA GLN A 694 -8.03 -14.72 9.00
C GLN A 694 -7.55 -15.77 10.01
N VAL A 695 -6.27 -16.10 9.92
CA VAL A 695 -5.59 -17.10 10.73
C VAL A 695 -4.46 -16.44 11.51
N VAL A 696 -4.40 -16.66 12.82
CA VAL A 696 -3.26 -16.28 13.66
C VAL A 696 -2.45 -17.52 14.00
N TYR A 697 -1.21 -17.56 13.53
CA TYR A 697 -0.23 -18.60 13.85
C TYR A 697 0.66 -18.12 14.98
N VAL A 698 0.73 -18.89 16.07
CA VAL A 698 1.44 -18.48 17.29
C VAL A 698 2.48 -19.50 17.73
N ILE A 699 3.62 -19.00 18.20
CA ILE A 699 4.78 -19.79 18.63
C ILE A 699 5.10 -19.43 20.08
N VAL A 700 4.66 -20.28 21.01
CA VAL A 700 4.68 -19.97 22.44
C VAL A 700 5.75 -20.78 23.16
N PRO A 701 6.64 -20.15 23.98
CA PRO A 701 7.57 -20.88 24.83
C PRO A 701 6.87 -21.93 25.69
N GLN A 702 7.52 -23.07 25.98
CA GLN A 702 6.90 -24.11 26.82
C GLN A 702 6.96 -23.80 28.32
N TYR A 703 8.07 -23.21 28.78
CA TYR A 703 8.35 -23.03 30.20
C TYR A 703 8.80 -21.60 30.51
N ALA A 704 8.39 -21.08 31.66
CA ALA A 704 8.81 -19.76 32.12
C ALA A 704 10.32 -19.68 32.38
N ALA A 705 10.94 -20.80 32.79
CA ALA A 705 12.38 -20.90 33.02
C ALA A 705 13.20 -20.70 31.73
N ASP A 706 12.59 -20.93 30.57
CA ASP A 706 13.24 -20.81 29.26
C ASP A 706 13.12 -19.42 28.65
N TYR A 707 12.09 -18.67 29.03
CA TYR A 707 11.82 -17.32 28.54
C TYR A 707 12.64 -16.29 29.34
N TYR A 708 13.47 -15.52 28.65
CA TYR A 708 14.31 -14.49 29.27
C TYR A 708 13.84 -13.06 28.99
N GLY A 709 12.75 -12.91 28.22
CA GLY A 709 12.19 -11.64 27.84
C GLY A 709 11.56 -10.87 29.01
N PRO A 710 11.20 -9.60 28.80
CA PRO A 710 10.78 -8.72 29.89
C PRO A 710 9.32 -8.89 30.33
N ASN A 711 8.48 -9.60 29.56
CA ASN A 711 7.05 -9.67 29.82
C ASN A 711 6.74 -10.54 31.06
N ALA A 712 6.31 -9.89 32.14
CA ALA A 712 6.03 -10.53 33.42
C ALA A 712 4.73 -11.33 33.42
N ASN A 713 3.69 -10.88 32.69
CA ASN A 713 2.41 -11.59 32.63
C ASN A 713 2.54 -12.89 31.83
N LEU A 714 3.27 -12.87 30.71
CA LEU A 714 3.66 -14.08 29.99
C LEU A 714 4.42 -15.04 30.92
N SER A 715 5.41 -14.55 31.66
CA SER A 715 6.18 -15.39 32.59
C SER A 715 5.29 -16.04 33.65
N ALA A 716 4.32 -15.30 34.20
CA ALA A 716 3.35 -15.81 35.18
C ALA A 716 2.35 -16.81 34.55
N ALA A 717 1.90 -16.56 33.33
CA ALA A 717 1.02 -17.46 32.57
C ALA A 717 1.75 -18.77 32.25
N LEU A 718 2.99 -18.70 31.78
CA LEU A 718 3.83 -19.87 31.52
C LEU A 718 4.03 -20.72 32.78
N LEU A 719 4.26 -20.11 33.96
CA LEU A 719 4.35 -20.86 35.23
C LEU A 719 3.04 -21.58 35.61
N SER A 720 1.90 -21.06 35.17
CA SER A 720 0.58 -21.60 35.50
C SER A 720 0.12 -22.69 34.53
N TYR A 721 0.60 -22.61 33.28
CA TYR A 721 0.12 -23.40 32.14
C TYR A 721 1.26 -24.00 31.32
N GLU A 722 2.32 -24.45 32.01
CA GLU A 722 3.53 -24.99 31.39
C GLU A 722 3.20 -26.08 30.36
N ASP A 723 3.70 -25.88 29.14
CA ASP A 723 3.61 -26.85 28.04
C ASP A 723 2.18 -27.35 27.70
N GLY A 724 1.17 -26.52 28.00
CA GLY A 724 -0.25 -26.84 27.86
C GLY A 724 -0.94 -26.17 26.68
N TRP A 725 -2.20 -26.56 26.43
CA TRP A 725 -3.07 -25.94 25.43
C TRP A 725 -3.62 -24.58 25.90
N GLU A 726 -3.64 -24.35 27.21
CA GLU A 726 -4.19 -23.17 27.87
C GLU A 726 -3.49 -21.89 27.39
N MET A 727 -2.22 -21.95 27.01
CA MET A 727 -1.51 -20.80 26.42
C MET A 727 -2.04 -20.39 25.05
N ILE A 728 -2.53 -21.35 24.25
CA ILE A 728 -3.17 -21.06 22.96
C ILE A 728 -4.60 -20.56 23.17
N HIS A 729 -5.31 -21.12 24.14
CA HIS A 729 -6.62 -20.59 24.55
C HIS A 729 -6.51 -19.16 25.08
N ARG A 730 -5.50 -18.85 25.89
CA ARG A 730 -5.17 -17.49 26.35
C ARG A 730 -5.02 -16.51 25.18
N GLU A 731 -4.26 -16.87 24.14
CA GLU A 731 -4.18 -16.07 22.92
C GLU A 731 -5.54 -15.91 22.24
N ALA A 732 -6.27 -17.01 22.08
CA ALA A 732 -7.57 -17.00 21.43
C ALA A 732 -8.54 -16.05 22.14
N THR A 733 -8.65 -16.10 23.46
CA THR A 733 -9.62 -15.28 24.19
C THR A 733 -9.14 -13.89 24.55
N SER A 734 -7.88 -13.70 24.95
CA SER A 734 -7.44 -12.40 25.47
C SER A 734 -7.10 -11.44 24.33
N ASN A 735 -6.66 -11.94 23.17
CA ASN A 735 -6.43 -11.14 21.95
C ASN A 735 -7.62 -11.12 20.96
N ASP A 736 -8.81 -11.59 21.36
CA ASP A 736 -10.04 -11.28 20.63
C ASP A 736 -10.49 -9.83 20.96
N ILE A 737 -9.76 -8.87 20.37
CA ILE A 737 -9.90 -7.43 20.65
C ILE A 737 -11.28 -6.93 20.22
N GLU A 738 -11.99 -6.29 21.14
CA GLU A 738 -13.16 -5.50 20.81
C GLU A 738 -12.76 -4.04 20.59
N VAL A 739 -13.22 -3.47 19.48
CA VAL A 739 -12.95 -2.08 19.11
C VAL A 739 -14.25 -1.30 19.08
N ASN A 740 -14.36 -0.28 19.92
CA ASN A 740 -15.47 0.67 19.90
C ASN A 740 -14.94 1.99 19.35
N VAL A 741 -15.28 2.31 18.10
CA VAL A 741 -14.84 3.58 17.48
C VAL A 741 -15.79 4.70 17.87
N ILE A 742 -15.23 5.74 18.48
CA ILE A 742 -15.92 6.98 18.88
C ILE A 742 -15.83 8.02 17.75
N SER A 743 -14.69 8.06 17.05
CA SER A 743 -14.41 8.94 15.91
C SER A 743 -13.48 8.21 14.92
N GLY A 744 -13.75 8.36 13.62
CA GLY A 744 -13.12 7.60 12.54
C GLY A 744 -13.97 6.40 12.09
N GLU A 745 -13.40 5.54 11.25
CA GLU A 745 -14.05 4.33 10.72
C GLU A 745 -13.19 3.09 11.00
N LEU A 746 -13.80 2.02 11.51
CA LEU A 746 -13.11 0.74 11.72
C LEU A 746 -12.93 0.01 10.37
N VAL A 747 -11.68 -0.18 9.96
CA VAL A 747 -11.34 -0.92 8.72
C VAL A 747 -11.05 -2.39 9.04
N SER A 748 -10.36 -2.66 10.14
CA SER A 748 -10.01 -4.02 10.57
C SER A 748 -9.95 -4.09 12.09
N ARG A 749 -10.43 -5.19 12.67
CA ARG A 749 -10.37 -5.44 14.11
C ARG A 749 -8.99 -5.88 14.57
N TYR A 750 -8.38 -6.84 13.87
CA TYR A 750 -7.09 -7.42 14.25
C TYR A 750 -6.20 -7.70 13.03
N PRO A 751 -4.97 -7.15 12.99
CA PRO A 751 -4.55 -5.90 13.61
C PRO A 751 -5.60 -4.78 13.53
N THR A 752 -5.67 -3.94 14.55
CA THR A 752 -6.64 -2.83 14.57
C THR A 752 -6.24 -1.77 13.56
N VAL A 753 -7.14 -1.46 12.63
CA VAL A 753 -6.95 -0.40 11.64
C VAL A 753 -8.15 0.53 11.68
N ILE A 754 -7.89 1.82 11.91
CA ILE A 754 -8.90 2.86 11.96
C ILE A 754 -8.56 3.91 10.90
N LYS A 755 -9.50 4.20 10.01
CA LYS A 755 -9.41 5.31 9.08
C LYS A 755 -9.78 6.61 9.80
N ALA A 756 -8.89 7.60 9.76
CA ALA A 756 -9.15 8.89 10.37
C ALA A 756 -10.16 9.71 9.55
N CYS A 757 -11.07 10.41 10.25
CA CYS A 757 -12.05 11.35 9.69
C CYS A 757 -12.04 12.65 10.53
N GLY A 758 -11.04 13.51 10.38
CA GLY A 758 -10.83 14.62 11.32
C GLY A 758 -10.41 14.17 12.72
N GLY A 759 -9.72 13.03 12.80
CA GLY A 759 -9.36 12.37 14.06
C GLY A 759 -9.60 10.87 14.06
N ALA A 760 -9.08 10.23 15.10
CA ALA A 760 -9.47 8.89 15.50
C ALA A 760 -9.58 8.85 17.02
N GLU A 761 -10.72 8.45 17.57
CA GLU A 761 -10.92 8.17 18.99
C GLU A 761 -11.62 6.83 19.13
N PHE A 762 -11.12 5.96 20.00
CA PHE A 762 -11.58 4.57 20.07
C PHE A 762 -11.25 3.95 21.43
N ASP A 763 -12.04 2.95 21.80
CA ASP A 763 -11.75 2.08 22.92
C ASP A 763 -11.30 0.71 22.42
N LEU A 764 -10.29 0.14 23.10
CA LEU A 764 -9.86 -1.24 22.92
C LEU A 764 -10.16 -2.02 24.19
N SER A 765 -10.82 -3.18 24.06
CA SER A 765 -11.08 -4.09 25.18
C SER A 765 -10.40 -5.44 24.94
N GLY A 766 -9.64 -5.89 25.94
CA GLY A 766 -8.73 -7.03 25.81
C GLY A 766 -7.36 -6.64 25.25
N GLY A 767 -6.52 -7.64 25.02
CA GLY A 767 -5.14 -7.51 24.57
C GLY A 767 -4.17 -8.32 25.41
N LEU A 768 -3.10 -8.79 24.77
CA LEU A 768 -1.93 -9.41 25.39
C LEU A 768 -0.68 -8.77 24.80
N GLY A 769 0.24 -8.39 25.68
CA GLY A 769 1.47 -7.72 25.29
C GLY A 769 1.20 -6.48 24.42
N PHE A 770 2.00 -6.33 23.37
CA PHE A 770 1.86 -5.24 22.42
C PHE A 770 0.89 -5.57 21.28
N VAL A 771 -0.19 -4.78 21.17
CA VAL A 771 -1.22 -4.92 20.13
C VAL A 771 -1.06 -3.82 19.07
N PRO A 772 -1.03 -4.16 17.77
CA PRO A 772 -0.88 -3.18 16.70
C PRO A 772 -2.13 -2.32 16.52
N VAL A 773 -1.92 -1.01 16.37
CA VAL A 773 -2.95 -0.03 16.00
C VAL A 773 -2.41 0.82 14.85
N THR A 774 -3.09 0.79 13.72
CA THR A 774 -2.77 1.61 12.55
C THR A 774 -3.86 2.64 12.32
N ILE A 775 -3.46 3.91 12.19
CA ILE A 775 -4.35 4.99 11.79
C ILE A 775 -4.03 5.36 10.33
N THR A 776 -5.02 5.28 9.44
CA THR A 776 -4.86 5.59 8.00
C THR A 776 -5.52 6.92 7.63
N ASN A 777 -5.40 7.31 6.36
CA ASN A 777 -6.01 8.52 5.78
C ASN A 777 -5.41 9.83 6.34
N LEU A 778 -4.18 9.82 6.86
CA LEU A 778 -3.59 11.00 7.46
C LEU A 778 -3.03 11.94 6.38
N PRO A 779 -3.22 13.27 6.50
CA PRO A 779 -2.80 14.23 5.47
C PRO A 779 -1.29 14.53 5.46
N ASP A 780 -0.56 14.09 6.48
CA ASP A 780 0.89 14.32 6.61
C ASP A 780 1.53 13.10 7.30
N TYR A 781 2.86 13.00 7.24
CA TYR A 781 3.62 11.95 7.92
C TYR A 781 3.92 12.28 9.39
N LYS A 782 3.71 13.54 9.79
CA LYS A 782 4.06 14.06 11.13
C LYS A 782 3.05 15.07 11.68
N GLY A 783 3.24 15.45 12.93
CA GLY A 783 2.39 16.43 13.63
C GLY A 783 1.19 15.80 14.35
N PHE A 784 1.24 14.48 14.54
CA PHE A 784 0.23 13.71 15.27
C PHE A 784 0.81 13.14 16.56
N THR A 785 -0.05 12.90 17.53
CA THR A 785 0.29 12.34 18.82
C THR A 785 -0.80 11.36 19.22
N LEU A 786 -0.42 10.11 19.46
CA LEU A 786 -1.29 9.10 20.05
C LEU A 786 -1.36 9.36 21.56
N GLN A 787 -2.57 9.41 22.10
CA GLN A 787 -2.82 9.63 23.52
C GLN A 787 -3.63 8.48 24.09
N ARG A 788 -3.32 8.09 25.33
CA ARG A 788 -4.10 7.16 26.15
C ARG A 788 -4.77 7.90 27.28
N LYS A 789 -5.97 7.50 27.65
CA LYS A 789 -6.64 8.04 28.84
C LYS A 789 -6.19 7.30 30.10
N VAL A 790 -5.63 8.02 31.06
CA VAL A 790 -5.14 7.52 32.36
C VAL A 790 -5.71 8.41 33.47
N ASP A 791 -6.34 7.82 34.48
CA ASP A 791 -6.97 8.53 35.61
C ASP A 791 -7.89 9.70 35.19
N GLY A 792 -8.63 9.50 34.09
CA GLY A 792 -9.55 10.49 33.52
C GLY A 792 -8.90 11.60 32.68
N SER A 793 -7.58 11.60 32.52
CA SER A 793 -6.83 12.59 31.74
C SER A 793 -6.15 11.94 30.52
N TRP A 794 -6.11 12.66 29.40
CA TRP A 794 -5.37 12.22 28.21
C TRP A 794 -3.87 12.47 28.41
N THR A 795 -3.07 11.43 28.17
CA THR A 795 -1.60 11.45 28.29
C THR A 795 -0.98 10.95 26.99
N ASP A 796 0.06 11.63 26.52
CA ASP A 796 0.81 11.24 25.33
C ASP A 796 1.46 9.87 25.53
N VAL A 797 1.38 9.04 24.50
CA VAL A 797 2.06 7.74 24.46
C VAL A 797 3.48 7.98 24.03
N ASP A 798 4.44 7.58 24.86
CA ASP A 798 5.87 7.62 24.53
C ASP A 798 6.54 6.31 24.93
N GLN A 799 6.94 5.54 23.92
CA GLN A 799 7.73 4.31 24.08
C GLN A 799 9.16 4.49 23.53
N SER A 800 9.59 5.73 23.33
CA SER A 800 10.88 6.02 22.71
C SER A 800 12.05 5.64 23.61
N VAL A 801 13.14 5.20 22.99
CA VAL A 801 14.45 4.98 23.61
C VAL A 801 15.49 5.88 22.96
N ASN A 802 15.42 6.04 21.64
CA ASN A 802 16.33 6.86 20.84
C ASN A 802 15.65 8.11 20.24
N GLY A 803 14.42 8.41 20.65
CA GLY A 803 13.58 9.50 20.16
C GLY A 803 12.95 9.15 18.81
N ASN A 804 11.63 9.33 18.73
CA ASN A 804 10.81 9.03 17.54
C ASN A 804 10.97 7.59 17.00
N ASP A 805 11.23 6.63 17.91
CA ASP A 805 11.55 5.24 17.58
C ASP A 805 10.52 4.24 18.10
N PHE A 806 9.22 4.50 18.02
CA PHE A 806 8.20 3.53 18.43
C PHE A 806 6.94 3.47 17.56
N TRP A 807 6.90 4.23 16.48
CA TRP A 807 5.90 4.13 15.43
C TRP A 807 6.58 4.03 14.08
N GLN A 808 5.82 3.59 13.07
CA GLN A 808 6.24 3.63 11.68
C GLN A 808 5.25 4.48 10.89
N CYS A 809 5.73 5.05 9.79
CA CYS A 809 4.91 5.73 8.80
C CYS A 809 5.10 5.02 7.46
N ASP A 810 4.02 4.89 6.71
CA ASP A 810 4.00 4.40 5.33
C ASP A 810 3.12 5.36 4.51
N TYR A 811 3.57 5.74 3.31
CA TYR A 811 2.78 6.56 2.39
C TYR A 811 1.99 5.67 1.42
N ASP A 812 0.71 5.95 1.27
CA ASP A 812 -0.16 5.30 0.29
C ASP A 812 -0.29 6.20 -0.95
N GLY A 813 0.37 5.80 -2.03
CA GLY A 813 0.34 6.53 -3.29
C GLY A 813 -0.98 6.45 -4.06
N GLN A 814 -1.94 5.59 -3.66
CA GLN A 814 -3.26 5.54 -4.28
C GLN A 814 -4.21 6.60 -3.69
N SER A 815 -4.22 6.72 -2.36
CA SER A 815 -5.01 7.74 -1.67
C SER A 815 -4.26 9.07 -1.49
N GLU A 816 -2.96 9.09 -1.79
CA GLU A 816 -2.04 10.20 -1.50
C GLU A 816 -2.00 10.58 0.00
N THR A 817 -2.28 9.62 0.88
CA THR A 817 -2.30 9.82 2.34
C THR A 817 -1.24 9.00 3.06
N PHE A 818 -1.11 9.22 4.36
CA PHE A 818 -0.19 8.51 5.24
C PHE A 818 -0.93 7.58 6.18
N LYS A 819 -0.27 6.49 6.57
CA LYS A 819 -0.68 5.62 7.68
C LYS A 819 0.40 5.59 8.75
N LEU A 820 -0.01 5.74 10.00
CA LEU A 820 0.88 5.60 11.16
C LEU A 820 0.52 4.32 11.91
N SER A 821 1.49 3.42 12.09
CA SER A 821 1.30 2.20 12.88
C SER A 821 2.09 2.24 14.18
N PHE A 822 1.39 1.95 15.27
CA PHE A 822 1.90 1.81 16.62
C PHE A 822 1.70 0.37 17.09
N ASN A 823 2.42 -0.04 18.12
CA ASN A 823 2.00 -1.19 18.92
C ASN A 823 1.83 -0.70 20.35
N VAL A 824 0.61 -0.81 20.89
CA VAL A 824 0.25 -0.32 22.22
C VAL A 824 0.29 -1.46 23.22
N ASP A 825 0.87 -1.20 24.40
CA ASP A 825 0.89 -2.19 25.49
C ASP A 825 -0.51 -2.27 26.14
N LEU A 826 -1.16 -3.41 25.94
CA LEU A 826 -2.47 -3.74 26.50
C LEU A 826 -2.37 -4.85 27.55
N ASP A 827 -1.16 -5.23 27.96
CA ASP A 827 -0.95 -6.31 28.90
C ASP A 827 -1.45 -5.91 30.31
N THR A 828 -2.14 -6.83 30.98
CA THR A 828 -2.77 -6.58 32.28
C THR A 828 -2.48 -7.71 33.25
N ASP A 829 -2.42 -7.38 34.55
CA ASP A 829 -2.23 -8.38 35.60
C ASP A 829 -3.33 -9.44 35.53
N GLY A 830 -2.94 -10.70 35.37
CA GLY A 830 -3.89 -11.83 35.28
C GLY A 830 -4.71 -11.87 34.00
N ASP A 831 -4.28 -11.17 32.94
CA ASP A 831 -4.93 -11.12 31.62
C ASP A 831 -6.36 -10.57 31.66
N GLU A 832 -6.66 -9.66 32.60
CA GLU A 832 -7.94 -8.98 32.69
C GLU A 832 -8.26 -8.23 31.39
N ARG A 833 -9.42 -8.49 30.79
CA ARG A 833 -9.93 -7.77 29.60
C ARG A 833 -10.44 -6.37 29.98
N LEU A 834 -9.52 -5.46 30.26
CA LEU A 834 -9.81 -4.06 30.58
C LEU A 834 -10.12 -3.25 29.32
N VAL A 835 -10.93 -2.21 29.49
CA VAL A 835 -11.19 -1.20 28.44
C VAL A 835 -10.13 -0.10 28.55
N SER A 836 -9.47 0.21 27.44
CA SER A 836 -8.50 1.29 27.32
C SER A 836 -8.97 2.28 26.25
N GLN A 837 -8.93 3.58 26.56
CA GLN A 837 -9.38 4.62 25.64
C GLN A 837 -8.18 5.32 24.99
N TRP A 838 -8.26 5.51 23.68
CA TRP A 838 -7.19 6.03 22.84
C TRP A 838 -7.70 7.10 21.91
N ARG A 839 -6.84 8.05 21.55
CA ARG A 839 -7.10 8.99 20.46
C ARG A 839 -5.84 9.41 19.75
N LEU A 840 -5.94 9.67 18.46
CA LEU A 840 -4.93 10.38 17.69
C LEU A 840 -5.35 11.84 17.56
N THR A 841 -4.49 12.76 17.97
CA THR A 841 -4.69 14.21 17.80
C THR A 841 -3.54 14.80 17.02
N GLY A 842 -3.76 15.88 16.28
CA GLY A 842 -2.68 16.54 15.56
C GLY A 842 -3.10 17.92 15.05
N VAL A 843 -2.12 18.79 14.82
CA VAL A 843 -2.36 20.15 14.31
C VAL A 843 -2.90 20.16 12.87
N ASN A 844 -2.73 19.04 12.17
CA ASN A 844 -3.12 18.85 10.78
C ASN A 844 -4.46 18.08 10.64
N LEU A 845 -5.15 17.74 11.73
CA LEU A 845 -6.47 17.11 11.67
C LEU A 845 -7.56 18.16 11.89
N PRO A 846 -8.60 18.23 11.03
CA PRO A 846 -9.77 19.03 11.32
C PRO A 846 -10.50 18.46 12.55
N VAL A 847 -11.45 19.22 13.12
CA VAL A 847 -12.31 18.70 14.18
C VAL A 847 -13.34 17.77 13.55
N PHE A 848 -13.39 16.49 13.97
CA PHE A 848 -14.32 15.44 13.47
C PHE A 848 -15.76 15.93 13.18
N GLU A 849 -16.34 16.80 14.01
CA GLU A 849 -17.71 17.31 13.78
C GLU A 849 -17.88 18.10 12.46
N ASN A 850 -16.79 18.47 11.79
CA ASN A 850 -16.78 19.31 10.60
C ASN A 850 -16.33 18.59 9.32
N ASP A 851 -15.67 17.44 9.40
CA ASP A 851 -15.22 16.59 8.28
C ASP A 851 -16.14 15.37 8.19
N ILE A 852 -17.25 15.54 7.48
CA ILE A 852 -18.38 14.60 7.40
C ILE A 852 -18.17 13.61 6.26
N ASN A 853 -17.41 13.96 5.22
CA ASN A 853 -17.09 13.07 4.11
C ASN A 853 -15.84 12.20 4.37
N CYS A 854 -15.17 12.38 5.51
CA CYS A 854 -13.98 11.62 5.92
C CYS A 854 -12.77 11.80 4.98
N ASP A 855 -12.57 13.00 4.43
CA ASP A 855 -11.42 13.31 3.57
C ASP A 855 -10.30 14.08 4.29
N ASN A 856 -10.43 14.30 5.61
CA ASN A 856 -9.52 15.08 6.45
C ASN A 856 -9.35 16.54 6.00
N SER A 857 -10.32 17.03 5.24
CA SER A 857 -10.52 18.44 4.95
C SER A 857 -11.88 18.89 5.49
N VAL A 858 -12.12 20.20 5.54
CA VAL A 858 -13.44 20.76 5.83
C VAL A 858 -13.77 21.65 4.65
N ASP A 859 -14.52 21.12 3.70
CA ASP A 859 -14.72 21.73 2.39
C ASP A 859 -16.15 21.60 1.85
N MET A 860 -16.34 21.84 0.56
CA MET A 860 -17.66 21.73 -0.08
C MET A 860 -18.13 20.28 -0.19
N GLY A 861 -17.22 19.29 -0.23
CA GLY A 861 -17.51 17.86 -0.19
C GLY A 861 -18.27 17.45 1.06
N ASP A 862 -17.90 17.99 2.22
CA ASP A 862 -18.64 17.78 3.48
C ASP A 862 -20.05 18.34 3.42
N LEU A 863 -20.19 19.51 2.79
CA LEU A 863 -21.49 20.13 2.55
C LEU A 863 -22.32 19.29 1.56
N PHE A 864 -21.69 18.73 0.53
CA PHE A 864 -22.35 17.82 -0.41
C PHE A 864 -22.87 16.55 0.29
N VAL A 865 -22.14 15.96 1.24
CA VAL A 865 -22.64 14.84 2.04
C VAL A 865 -23.88 15.23 2.87
N ILE A 866 -23.94 16.48 3.36
CA ILE A 866 -25.13 17.03 4.03
C ILE A 866 -26.29 17.25 3.02
N THR A 867 -26.01 17.70 1.80
CA THR A 867 -27.04 18.07 0.81
C THR A 867 -27.56 16.91 -0.04
N ASP A 868 -26.72 15.92 -0.37
CA ASP A 868 -27.06 14.78 -1.24
C ASP A 868 -28.17 13.89 -0.66
N ASN A 869 -28.40 13.95 0.65
CA ASN A 869 -29.47 13.22 1.33
C ASN A 869 -30.49 14.13 2.05
N TRP A 870 -30.38 15.45 1.90
CA TRP A 870 -31.28 16.40 2.56
C TRP A 870 -32.70 16.32 1.97
N LEU A 871 -32.84 16.09 0.66
CA LEU A 871 -34.14 16.06 -0.05
C LEU A 871 -34.86 14.71 0.07
N GLU A 872 -34.12 13.62 0.31
CA GLU A 872 -34.69 12.25 0.36
C GLU A 872 -35.14 11.81 1.76
N ARG A 873 -34.90 12.61 2.80
CA ARG A 873 -35.34 12.29 4.18
C ARG A 873 -36.81 12.67 4.39
N PRO A 874 -37.71 11.70 4.67
CA PRO A 874 -39.15 11.95 4.85
C PRO A 874 -39.47 12.89 6.03
N SER A 875 -38.54 13.11 6.96
CA SER A 875 -38.75 13.86 8.19
C SER A 875 -38.75 15.39 8.03
N LEU A 876 -38.54 15.92 6.82
CA LEU A 876 -38.56 17.37 6.54
C LEU A 876 -39.61 17.79 5.49
N GLN A 877 -40.48 16.88 5.02
CA GLN A 877 -41.70 17.25 4.30
C GLN A 877 -42.57 18.13 5.22
N GLY A 878 -42.52 19.45 5.01
CA GLY A 878 -43.26 20.45 5.77
C GLY A 878 -42.46 21.70 6.20
N VAL A 879 -41.15 21.81 5.91
CA VAL A 879 -40.32 22.97 6.30
C VAL A 879 -39.91 23.87 5.11
N LEU A 880 -39.82 23.32 3.89
CA LEU A 880 -39.46 24.05 2.68
C LEU A 880 -40.72 24.52 1.94
N SER A 881 -40.90 25.84 1.78
CA SER A 881 -42.13 26.39 1.19
C SER A 881 -42.19 26.32 -0.34
N ALA A 882 -41.04 26.34 -1.04
CA ALA A 882 -40.91 26.16 -2.49
C ALA A 882 -39.44 25.92 -2.89
N HIS A 883 -39.21 25.19 -3.99
CA HIS A 883 -37.90 24.96 -4.60
C HIS A 883 -38.02 24.70 -6.10
N TRP A 884 -37.54 25.64 -6.92
CA TRP A 884 -37.42 25.47 -8.37
C TRP A 884 -35.95 25.32 -8.71
N SER A 885 -35.56 24.16 -9.24
CA SER A 885 -34.17 23.92 -9.65
C SER A 885 -33.86 24.53 -11.01
N PHE A 886 -34.87 24.67 -11.86
CA PHE A 886 -34.74 25.15 -13.24
C PHE A 886 -33.89 24.23 -14.13
N ASP A 887 -33.90 22.93 -13.87
CA ASP A 887 -33.18 21.92 -14.68
C ASP A 887 -34.02 21.37 -15.85
N GLU A 888 -35.25 21.85 -16.06
CA GLU A 888 -36.11 21.34 -17.14
C GLU A 888 -35.56 21.65 -18.54
N GLY A 889 -34.71 22.68 -18.68
CA GLY A 889 -34.04 23.10 -19.91
C GLY A 889 -34.93 23.60 -21.05
N MET A 890 -36.25 23.37 -20.98
CA MET A 890 -37.24 23.81 -21.95
C MET A 890 -38.67 23.69 -21.39
N GLY A 891 -39.60 24.48 -21.95
CA GLY A 891 -41.02 24.42 -21.59
C GLY A 891 -41.55 25.73 -21.01
N ALA A 892 -42.79 25.69 -20.54
CA ALA A 892 -43.52 26.85 -20.01
C ALA A 892 -43.75 26.77 -18.49
N THR A 893 -43.16 25.80 -17.81
CA THR A 893 -43.36 25.58 -16.37
C THR A 893 -42.05 25.09 -15.76
N ALA A 894 -41.68 25.64 -14.60
CA ALA A 894 -40.66 25.06 -13.72
C ALA A 894 -41.36 24.43 -12.52
N GLY A 895 -41.08 23.16 -12.27
CA GLY A 895 -41.71 22.37 -11.22
C GLY A 895 -41.21 22.78 -9.83
N ASP A 896 -42.11 22.84 -8.86
CA ASP A 896 -41.74 22.98 -7.46
C ASP A 896 -41.42 21.61 -6.86
N ASN A 897 -40.14 21.38 -6.56
CA ASN A 897 -39.64 20.15 -5.93
C ASN A 897 -39.92 20.09 -4.41
N SER A 898 -40.68 21.06 -3.86
CA SER A 898 -41.17 20.99 -2.49
C SER A 898 -42.43 20.10 -2.35
N ALA A 899 -42.88 19.88 -1.12
CA ALA A 899 -44.10 19.11 -0.85
C ALA A 899 -45.41 19.87 -1.18
N PHE A 900 -45.32 21.10 -1.70
CA PHE A 900 -46.46 22.00 -1.88
C PHE A 900 -46.84 22.24 -3.35
N GLU A 901 -46.07 21.72 -4.32
CA GLU A 901 -46.38 21.79 -5.76
C GLU A 901 -46.68 23.22 -6.27
N ASN A 902 -45.96 24.23 -5.78
CA ASN A 902 -46.10 25.62 -6.22
C ASN A 902 -45.37 25.88 -7.56
N ASP A 903 -45.71 25.13 -8.60
CA ASP A 903 -45.13 25.30 -9.93
C ASP A 903 -45.26 26.74 -10.45
N VAL A 904 -44.25 27.21 -11.20
CA VAL A 904 -44.23 28.58 -11.75
C VAL A 904 -44.30 28.58 -13.27
N ASP A 905 -45.01 29.57 -13.83
CA ASP A 905 -45.07 29.81 -15.26
C ASP A 905 -43.80 30.54 -15.72
N THR A 906 -43.04 29.89 -16.60
CA THR A 906 -41.81 30.42 -17.20
C THR A 906 -42.03 30.96 -18.61
N THR A 907 -43.29 31.10 -19.05
CA THR A 907 -43.62 31.69 -20.34
C THR A 907 -43.06 33.11 -20.45
N GLY A 908 -42.08 33.31 -21.33
CA GLY A 908 -41.47 34.61 -21.60
C GLY A 908 -40.05 34.77 -21.09
N VAL A 909 -39.49 33.83 -20.33
CA VAL A 909 -38.04 33.74 -20.06
C VAL A 909 -37.39 32.71 -20.97
N ALA A 910 -36.09 32.87 -21.23
CA ALA A 910 -35.31 31.90 -22.01
C ALA A 910 -34.62 30.90 -21.09
N TRP A 911 -34.52 29.65 -21.51
CA TRP A 911 -33.71 28.64 -20.81
C TRP A 911 -32.28 28.64 -21.38
N VAL A 912 -31.28 28.66 -20.52
CA VAL A 912 -29.85 28.66 -20.88
C VAL A 912 -29.06 27.69 -19.98
N GLU A 913 -27.77 27.51 -20.24
CA GLU A 913 -26.88 26.69 -19.41
C GLU A 913 -26.71 27.30 -18.01
N GLY A 914 -26.89 26.46 -16.99
CA GLY A 914 -26.89 26.79 -15.57
C GLY A 914 -25.53 26.60 -14.91
N TYR A 915 -25.54 26.52 -13.57
CA TYR A 915 -24.35 26.16 -12.78
C TYR A 915 -24.10 24.64 -12.79
N ASP A 916 -25.16 23.85 -12.74
CA ASP A 916 -25.13 22.38 -12.67
C ASP A 916 -25.75 21.75 -13.94
N ASP A 917 -26.95 22.21 -14.35
CA ASP A 917 -27.57 21.82 -15.62
C ASP A 917 -28.12 23.04 -16.40
N SER A 918 -29.40 23.38 -16.29
CA SER A 918 -30.00 24.55 -16.94
C SER A 918 -30.41 25.65 -15.95
N CYS A 919 -30.73 26.84 -16.46
CA CYS A 919 -31.31 27.93 -15.69
C CYS A 919 -32.23 28.80 -16.55
N VAL A 920 -32.90 29.77 -15.93
CA VAL A 920 -33.70 30.79 -16.63
C VAL A 920 -32.94 32.11 -16.76
N TYR A 921 -32.92 32.67 -17.97
CA TYR A 921 -32.32 33.95 -18.30
C TYR A 921 -33.37 35.07 -18.27
N PHE A 922 -33.06 36.13 -17.52
CA PHE A 922 -33.83 37.37 -17.47
C PHE A 922 -33.11 38.43 -18.32
N ASP A 923 -33.85 39.08 -19.21
CA ASP A 923 -33.30 40.09 -20.14
C ASP A 923 -33.45 41.53 -19.63
N GLY A 924 -33.75 41.69 -18.33
CA GLY A 924 -34.07 42.98 -17.72
C GLY A 924 -35.52 43.46 -17.88
N THR A 925 -36.36 42.75 -18.66
CA THR A 925 -37.76 43.13 -18.92
C THR A 925 -38.80 42.05 -18.57
N ASN A 926 -38.36 40.80 -18.41
CA ASN A 926 -39.22 39.66 -18.08
C ASN A 926 -39.14 39.32 -16.59
N ALA A 927 -40.18 38.67 -16.05
CA ALA A 927 -40.24 38.24 -14.66
C ALA A 927 -41.11 36.99 -14.51
N ILE A 928 -40.77 36.16 -13.53
CA ILE A 928 -41.57 34.99 -13.15
C ILE A 928 -42.44 35.35 -11.94
N GLY A 929 -43.74 35.10 -12.03
CA GLY A 929 -44.68 35.27 -10.93
C GLY A 929 -44.67 34.05 -10.00
N VAL A 930 -44.59 34.29 -8.71
CA VAL A 930 -44.58 33.24 -7.68
C VAL A 930 -45.94 33.13 -6.99
N PRO A 931 -46.50 31.92 -6.79
CA PRO A 931 -47.75 31.73 -6.06
C PRO A 931 -47.71 32.33 -4.65
N ILE A 932 -48.68 33.20 -4.34
CA ILE A 932 -48.70 33.92 -3.06
C ILE A 932 -49.02 33.02 -1.85
N SER A 933 -49.61 31.84 -2.09
CA SER A 933 -49.89 30.81 -1.08
C SER A 933 -48.65 30.37 -0.30
N ILE A 934 -47.45 30.50 -0.89
CA ILE A 934 -46.16 30.24 -0.24
C ILE A 934 -46.00 31.08 1.04
N PHE A 935 -46.59 32.27 1.09
CA PHE A 935 -46.45 33.21 2.20
C PHE A 935 -47.56 33.11 3.25
N ASP A 936 -48.55 32.24 3.09
CA ASP A 936 -49.70 32.12 4.01
C ASP A 936 -49.29 31.84 5.46
N ASN A 937 -48.13 31.19 5.66
CA ASN A 937 -47.58 30.84 6.97
C ASN A 937 -46.26 31.56 7.32
N ILE A 938 -45.87 32.57 6.53
CA ILE A 938 -44.61 33.30 6.72
C ILE A 938 -44.91 34.67 7.34
N SER A 939 -44.77 34.78 8.67
CA SER A 939 -44.96 36.05 9.39
C SER A 939 -43.75 36.54 10.19
N GLU A 940 -42.89 35.62 10.63
CA GLU A 940 -41.81 35.91 11.58
C GLU A 940 -40.41 35.63 11.05
N GLN A 941 -40.25 34.61 10.21
CA GLN A 941 -38.94 34.16 9.74
C GLN A 941 -39.01 33.76 8.27
N VAL A 942 -38.00 34.18 7.50
CA VAL A 942 -37.86 33.80 6.10
C VAL A 942 -36.38 33.67 5.75
N THR A 943 -36.08 32.71 4.89
CA THR A 943 -34.80 32.59 4.21
C THR A 943 -35.09 32.34 2.72
N ILE A 944 -34.46 33.11 1.85
CA ILE A 944 -34.54 32.95 0.39
C ILE A 944 -33.12 32.81 -0.12
N SER A 945 -32.86 31.74 -0.89
CA SER A 945 -31.56 31.46 -1.50
C SER A 945 -31.71 31.36 -3.01
N LEU A 946 -30.71 31.82 -3.76
CA LEU A 946 -30.66 31.68 -5.22
C LEU A 946 -29.22 31.62 -5.74
N TRP A 947 -29.05 30.93 -6.87
CA TRP A 947 -27.88 31.04 -7.74
C TRP A 947 -28.11 32.14 -8.78
N GLN A 948 -27.07 32.93 -9.04
CA GLN A 948 -27.15 34.08 -9.94
C GLN A 948 -25.82 34.27 -10.68
N ASN A 949 -25.90 34.50 -12.00
CA ASN A 949 -24.77 34.92 -12.82
C ASN A 949 -25.20 36.12 -13.67
N GLY A 950 -24.68 37.29 -13.34
CA GLY A 950 -25.04 38.54 -14.03
C GLY A 950 -24.15 38.79 -15.24
N ASP A 951 -24.71 39.45 -16.25
CA ASP A 951 -23.97 39.85 -17.45
C ASP A 951 -22.93 40.95 -17.14
N VAL A 952 -21.77 40.90 -17.80
CA VAL A 952 -20.62 41.82 -17.58
C VAL A 952 -20.81 43.21 -18.24
N ILE A 953 -22.06 43.66 -18.45
CA ILE A 953 -22.36 44.90 -19.18
C ILE A 953 -22.31 46.13 -18.23
N ASP A 954 -21.85 47.27 -18.76
CA ASP A 954 -21.59 48.53 -18.05
C ASP A 954 -22.87 49.11 -17.38
N ILE A 955 -23.07 48.78 -16.09
CA ILE A 955 -24.20 49.11 -15.19
C ILE A 955 -24.45 50.61 -14.91
N THR A 956 -24.03 51.52 -15.78
CA THR A 956 -23.96 52.97 -15.47
C THR A 956 -25.31 53.69 -15.36
N ASN A 957 -26.46 53.02 -15.50
CA ASN A 957 -27.79 53.63 -15.31
C ASN A 957 -28.92 52.70 -14.83
N GLU A 958 -28.65 51.46 -14.41
CA GLU A 958 -29.73 50.50 -14.11
C GLU A 958 -29.61 49.87 -12.72
N HIS A 959 -30.74 49.40 -12.18
CA HIS A 959 -30.87 48.72 -10.90
C HIS A 959 -31.38 47.31 -11.17
N SER A 960 -30.65 46.28 -10.76
CA SER A 960 -31.04 44.88 -10.98
C SER A 960 -31.88 44.38 -9.80
N ILE A 961 -32.87 43.51 -10.06
CA ILE A 961 -33.83 43.03 -9.04
C ILE A 961 -33.92 41.53 -9.05
N ALA A 962 -33.49 40.89 -7.96
CA ALA A 962 -33.55 39.43 -7.88
C ALA A 962 -34.96 38.96 -7.60
N PHE A 963 -35.61 39.60 -6.64
CA PHE A 963 -37.02 39.40 -6.38
C PHE A 963 -37.63 40.63 -5.72
N TYR A 964 -38.94 40.75 -5.89
CA TYR A 964 -39.74 41.86 -5.39
C TYR A 964 -41.12 41.38 -4.95
N ALA A 965 -41.57 41.86 -3.79
CA ALA A 965 -42.90 41.55 -3.27
C ALA A 965 -43.64 42.79 -2.81
N THR A 966 -44.93 42.87 -3.12
CA THR A 966 -45.78 44.01 -2.72
C THR A 966 -47.07 43.57 -2.03
N GLY A 967 -47.62 44.48 -1.22
CA GLY A 967 -48.95 44.33 -0.62
C GLY A 967 -50.06 45.02 -1.41
N THR A 968 -51.29 44.99 -0.86
CA THR A 968 -52.52 45.49 -1.51
C THR A 968 -52.47 46.95 -2.00
N ASP A 969 -51.64 47.78 -1.38
CA ASP A 969 -51.46 49.21 -1.69
C ASP A 969 -50.16 49.50 -2.47
N LEU A 970 -49.55 48.47 -3.06
CA LEU A 970 -48.23 48.50 -3.70
C LEU A 970 -47.08 48.84 -2.72
N SER A 971 -47.30 48.70 -1.41
CA SER A 971 -46.22 48.80 -0.43
C SER A 971 -45.20 47.69 -0.64
N ARG A 972 -43.91 48.06 -0.64
CA ARG A 972 -42.80 47.11 -0.74
C ARG A 972 -42.67 46.31 0.55
N ILE A 973 -42.76 44.98 0.44
CA ILE A 973 -42.60 44.05 1.55
C ILE A 973 -41.28 43.29 1.45
N PHE A 974 -40.92 42.82 0.26
CA PHE A 974 -39.60 42.27 -0.03
C PHE A 974 -38.98 42.93 -1.25
N LEU A 975 -37.67 43.10 -1.23
CA LEU A 975 -36.89 43.51 -2.40
C LEU A 975 -35.44 43.12 -2.21
N VAL A 976 -34.85 42.56 -3.24
CA VAL A 976 -33.39 42.48 -3.36
C VAL A 976 -32.93 43.22 -4.60
N HIS A 977 -32.10 44.24 -4.41
CA HIS A 977 -31.28 44.78 -5.48
C HIS A 977 -29.93 44.10 -5.52
N LEU A 978 -29.55 43.61 -6.69
CA LEU A 978 -28.36 42.79 -6.90
C LEU A 978 -27.68 43.12 -8.24
N PRO A 979 -27.08 44.33 -8.39
CA PRO A 979 -26.97 45.42 -7.42
C PRO A 979 -27.91 46.62 -7.73
N TRP A 980 -27.87 47.65 -6.88
CA TRP A 980 -28.36 49.00 -7.18
C TRP A 980 -27.29 49.83 -7.93
N GLN A 981 -27.64 51.02 -8.45
CA GLN A 981 -26.75 51.82 -9.35
C GLN A 981 -25.40 52.21 -8.73
N ASN A 982 -25.28 52.14 -7.40
CA ASN A 982 -24.07 52.46 -6.65
C ASN A 982 -23.23 51.20 -6.33
N GLY A 983 -23.56 50.04 -6.93
CA GLY A 983 -22.91 48.75 -6.68
C GLY A 983 -23.28 48.11 -5.34
N ALA A 984 -24.27 48.65 -4.62
CA ALA A 984 -24.71 48.07 -3.35
C ALA A 984 -25.80 47.02 -3.52
N VAL A 985 -25.70 45.95 -2.74
CA VAL A 985 -26.77 44.98 -2.57
C VAL A 985 -27.70 45.51 -1.49
N HIS A 986 -28.98 45.65 -1.82
CA HIS A 986 -30.01 46.09 -0.89
C HIS A 986 -30.99 44.96 -0.64
N PHE A 987 -31.19 44.59 0.61
CA PHE A 987 -32.21 43.64 1.04
C PHE A 987 -33.25 44.35 1.92
N VAL A 988 -34.48 44.44 1.42
CA VAL A 988 -35.65 44.93 2.14
C VAL A 988 -36.53 43.74 2.49
N ALA A 989 -36.97 43.66 3.73
CA ALA A 989 -37.89 42.62 4.18
C ALA A 989 -38.74 43.14 5.34
N GLY A 990 -40.07 43.08 5.23
CA GLY A 990 -41.03 43.50 6.25
C GLY A 990 -41.23 45.01 6.37
N GLN A 991 -42.45 45.41 6.74
CA GLN A 991 -42.89 46.80 6.77
C GLN A 991 -43.97 47.07 7.83
N ASP A 992 -44.10 48.34 8.23
CA ASP A 992 -45.21 48.86 9.03
C ASP A 992 -45.54 50.30 8.61
N ALA A 993 -46.48 50.95 9.30
CA ALA A 993 -46.92 52.31 9.00
C ALA A 993 -45.80 53.39 9.05
N THR A 994 -44.62 53.07 9.57
CA THR A 994 -43.48 54.00 9.71
C THR A 994 -42.36 53.77 8.69
N GLY A 995 -42.37 52.65 7.96
CA GLY A 995 -41.36 52.33 6.95
C GLY A 995 -41.08 50.83 6.83
N TYR A 996 -39.92 50.50 6.29
CA TYR A 996 -39.49 49.12 6.01
C TYR A 996 -38.11 48.85 6.63
N ASP A 997 -37.81 47.59 6.94
CA ASP A 997 -36.46 47.20 7.35
C ASP A 997 -35.57 47.02 6.14
N THR A 998 -34.32 47.47 6.22
CA THR A 998 -33.37 47.40 5.10
C THR A 998 -31.98 47.12 5.58
N LEU A 999 -31.32 46.25 4.84
CA LEU A 999 -29.91 45.93 4.95
C LEU A 999 -29.22 46.28 3.64
N SER A 1000 -28.11 47.02 3.67
CA SER A 1000 -27.43 47.48 2.45
C SER A 1000 -25.93 47.54 2.63
N LYS A 1001 -25.18 46.96 1.69
CA LYS A 1001 -23.71 47.03 1.67
C LYS A 1001 -23.19 47.02 0.22
N ALA A 1002 -22.16 47.81 -0.05
CA ALA A 1002 -21.46 47.80 -1.35
C ALA A 1002 -20.84 46.42 -1.63
N ALA A 1003 -21.06 45.89 -2.82
CA ALA A 1003 -20.47 44.64 -3.30
C ALA A 1003 -19.39 44.93 -4.36
N ASN A 1004 -18.45 44.02 -4.55
CA ASN A 1004 -17.51 44.08 -5.67
C ASN A 1004 -18.22 43.67 -6.96
N SER A 1005 -17.67 44.06 -8.11
CA SER A 1005 -18.20 43.69 -9.43
C SER A 1005 -18.40 42.17 -9.60
N THR A 1006 -17.41 41.38 -9.18
CA THR A 1006 -17.44 39.90 -9.26
C THR A 1006 -18.51 39.25 -8.36
N ASP A 1007 -19.03 39.97 -7.38
CA ASP A 1007 -20.02 39.43 -6.43
C ASP A 1007 -21.41 39.29 -7.11
N TYR A 1008 -21.68 40.01 -8.19
CA TYR A 1008 -22.99 40.02 -8.87
C TYR A 1008 -22.93 39.88 -10.40
N HIS A 1009 -21.75 39.79 -11.03
CA HIS A 1009 -21.65 39.50 -12.46
C HIS A 1009 -20.37 38.76 -12.86
N GLY A 1010 -20.41 38.10 -14.01
CA GLY A 1010 -19.26 37.44 -14.65
C GLY A 1010 -18.87 36.07 -14.07
N GLN A 1011 -19.59 35.61 -13.05
CA GLN A 1011 -19.45 34.28 -12.46
C GLN A 1011 -20.74 33.90 -11.71
N TRP A 1012 -20.96 32.61 -11.52
CA TRP A 1012 -22.03 32.10 -10.66
C TRP A 1012 -21.75 32.45 -9.20
N ASN A 1013 -22.73 33.07 -8.55
CA ASN A 1013 -22.71 33.42 -7.15
C ASN A 1013 -23.99 32.91 -6.47
N HIS A 1014 -23.85 32.34 -5.28
CA HIS A 1014 -24.95 31.88 -4.45
C HIS A 1014 -25.27 32.92 -3.37
N TRP A 1015 -26.47 33.48 -3.42
CA TRP A 1015 -26.92 34.52 -2.50
C TRP A 1015 -28.03 34.00 -1.58
N THR A 1016 -27.89 34.25 -0.27
CA THR A 1016 -28.90 33.90 0.73
C THR A 1016 -29.30 35.12 1.56
N PHE A 1017 -30.60 35.37 1.65
CA PHE A 1017 -31.19 36.48 2.39
C PHE A 1017 -32.09 35.94 3.49
N SER A 1018 -31.82 36.31 4.75
CA SER A 1018 -32.64 35.84 5.87
C SER A 1018 -33.09 36.97 6.79
N LYS A 1019 -34.33 36.85 7.29
CA LYS A 1019 -34.91 37.75 8.29
C LYS A 1019 -35.58 36.97 9.40
N ASN A 1020 -35.39 37.42 10.63
CA ASN A 1020 -36.10 36.96 11.82
C ASN A 1020 -36.63 38.17 12.60
N THR A 1021 -37.94 38.41 12.55
CA THR A 1021 -38.59 39.56 13.20
C THR A 1021 -38.57 39.46 14.73
N THR A 1022 -38.50 38.23 15.27
CA THR A 1022 -38.49 37.95 16.71
C THR A 1022 -37.16 38.32 17.36
N THR A 1023 -36.04 38.05 16.68
CA THR A 1023 -34.70 38.47 17.13
C THR A 1023 -34.28 39.84 16.57
N GLY A 1024 -34.98 40.32 15.54
CA GLY A 1024 -34.65 41.54 14.80
C GLY A 1024 -33.43 41.37 13.87
N SER A 1025 -32.99 40.14 13.61
CA SER A 1025 -31.82 39.87 12.76
C SER A 1025 -32.20 39.86 11.28
N MET A 1026 -31.42 40.58 10.47
CA MET A 1026 -31.41 40.45 9.01
C MET A 1026 -29.99 40.16 8.55
N LYS A 1027 -29.82 39.20 7.64
CA LYS A 1027 -28.52 38.77 7.12
C LYS A 1027 -28.55 38.58 5.61
N ILE A 1028 -27.41 38.85 5.00
CA ILE A 1028 -27.09 38.51 3.61
C ILE A 1028 -25.85 37.62 3.65
N TYR A 1029 -25.87 36.52 2.89
CA TYR A 1029 -24.72 35.65 2.66
C TYR A 1029 -24.43 35.61 1.15
N LEU A 1030 -23.14 35.55 0.82
CA LEU A 1030 -22.62 35.39 -0.54
C LEU A 1030 -21.66 34.19 -0.52
N ASN A 1031 -21.89 33.20 -1.36
CA ASN A 1031 -21.08 31.98 -1.49
C ASN A 1031 -20.79 31.33 -0.13
N GLY A 1032 -21.83 31.21 0.70
CA GLY A 1032 -21.75 30.64 2.05
C GLY A 1032 -21.19 31.57 3.14
N SER A 1033 -20.57 32.70 2.77
CA SER A 1033 -19.98 33.65 3.72
C SER A 1033 -20.95 34.76 4.11
N LEU A 1034 -20.95 35.20 5.38
CA LEU A 1034 -21.76 36.34 5.80
C LEU A 1034 -21.28 37.61 5.08
N PHE A 1035 -22.13 38.15 4.21
CA PHE A 1035 -21.89 39.38 3.49
C PHE A 1035 -22.21 40.60 4.37
N HIS A 1036 -23.37 40.62 5.03
CA HIS A 1036 -23.77 41.71 5.94
C HIS A 1036 -24.82 41.25 6.95
N GLU A 1037 -24.87 41.89 8.12
CA GLU A 1037 -25.87 41.65 9.17
C GLU A 1037 -26.24 42.97 9.85
N THR A 1038 -27.52 43.10 10.22
CA THR A 1038 -27.99 44.12 11.17
C THR A 1038 -28.99 43.52 12.15
N LEU A 1039 -29.12 44.16 13.32
CA LEU A 1039 -30.06 43.82 14.37
C LEU A 1039 -31.09 44.94 14.56
N GLY A 1040 -32.22 44.64 15.22
CA GLY A 1040 -33.30 45.60 15.47
C GLY A 1040 -34.33 45.72 14.34
N ASN A 1041 -34.24 44.87 13.31
CA ASN A 1041 -35.17 44.81 12.18
C ASN A 1041 -36.37 43.92 12.50
N THR A 1042 -37.30 44.43 13.30
CA THR A 1042 -38.42 43.66 13.87
C THR A 1042 -39.74 43.86 13.12
N ARG A 1043 -39.76 44.61 12.01
CA ARG A 1043 -41.02 44.88 11.28
C ARG A 1043 -41.62 43.60 10.72
N PRO A 1044 -42.94 43.37 10.84
CA PRO A 1044 -43.56 42.11 10.43
C PRO A 1044 -43.47 41.89 8.92
N ILE A 1045 -43.41 40.62 8.51
CA ILE A 1045 -43.57 40.19 7.13
C ILE A 1045 -45.03 39.78 6.98
N GLN A 1046 -45.88 40.60 6.37
CA GLN A 1046 -47.30 40.29 6.26
C GLN A 1046 -47.94 41.02 5.08
N GLY A 1047 -49.03 40.47 4.56
CA GLY A 1047 -49.86 41.10 3.53
C GLY A 1047 -49.22 41.12 2.14
N ILE A 1048 -48.47 40.07 1.78
CA ILE A 1048 -47.88 39.90 0.44
C ILE A 1048 -48.99 39.47 -0.53
N GLU A 1049 -49.20 40.27 -1.57
CA GLU A 1049 -50.22 40.05 -2.60
C GLU A 1049 -49.61 39.78 -3.98
N SER A 1050 -48.32 40.05 -4.15
CA SER A 1050 -47.55 39.63 -5.32
C SER A 1050 -46.09 39.40 -4.94
N PHE A 1051 -45.47 38.44 -5.61
CA PHE A 1051 -44.04 38.17 -5.54
C PHE A 1051 -43.55 37.81 -6.94
N THR A 1052 -42.48 38.47 -7.39
CA THR A 1052 -41.85 38.21 -8.68
C THR A 1052 -40.36 37.99 -8.54
N ILE A 1053 -39.83 37.11 -9.39
CA ILE A 1053 -38.39 36.88 -9.58
C ILE A 1053 -37.97 37.58 -10.87
N GLY A 1054 -36.84 38.28 -10.82
CA GLY A 1054 -36.19 38.88 -11.99
C GLY A 1054 -36.60 40.30 -12.37
N ALA A 1055 -37.73 40.86 -11.89
CA ALA A 1055 -38.08 42.28 -12.06
C ALA A 1055 -39.15 42.78 -11.06
N TYR A 1056 -39.52 44.07 -11.11
CA TYR A 1056 -40.58 44.69 -10.30
C TYR A 1056 -42.00 44.12 -10.56
N GLY A 1057 -42.21 43.40 -11.65
CA GLY A 1057 -43.50 42.86 -12.05
C GLY A 1057 -43.43 42.26 -13.45
N VAL A 1058 -44.43 41.44 -13.82
CA VAL A 1058 -44.53 40.88 -15.19
C VAL A 1058 -44.72 42.03 -16.19
N GLY A 1059 -43.68 42.31 -17.00
CA GLY A 1059 -43.64 43.41 -17.96
C GLY A 1059 -43.17 44.78 -17.41
N GLY A 1060 -42.59 44.82 -16.20
CA GLY A 1060 -41.96 46.02 -15.62
C GLY A 1060 -40.45 46.08 -15.88
N GLY A 1061 -39.88 47.26 -16.12
CA GLY A 1061 -38.43 47.42 -16.35
C GLY A 1061 -37.58 47.43 -15.06
N GLY A 1062 -36.28 47.12 -15.20
CA GLY A 1062 -35.29 47.10 -14.12
C GLY A 1062 -34.95 45.69 -13.62
N GLY A 1063 -34.86 44.72 -14.52
CA GLY A 1063 -34.64 43.32 -14.18
C GLY A 1063 -33.18 42.92 -13.93
N LEU A 1064 -33.00 41.66 -13.50
CA LEU A 1064 -31.73 41.07 -13.09
C LEU A 1064 -30.86 40.56 -14.23
#